data_AF-A0A7C7NBK5-F1
#
_entry.id   AF-A0A7C7NBK5-F1
#
_cell.length_a   1.000
_cell.length_b   1.000
_cell.length_c   1.000
_cell.angle_alpha   90.00
_cell.angle_beta   90.00
_cell.angle_gamma   90.00
#
_symmetry.space_group_name_H-M   'P 1'
#
loop_
_entity.id
_entity.type
_entity.pdbx_description
1 polymer ?
#
loop_
_entity_poly.entity_id
_entity_poly.type
_entity_poly.pdbx_seq_one_letter_code
_entity_poly.pdbx_strand_id
1 'polypeptide(L)'
;LNGEGPHPISDACDYARFCSALDFWVTTDHAEASTPRKWKEIKESVRQCNAPADSKDPDMVTFLGYEWTQVGLYAEDHYGHKNVMFLDTEEGKVPLRPIGAGGIATDGMRETIGAQAGQFKPLAFLDFKNRHRYFNFISFTQEFSGIPHCELGVDSSLLPEDCYEYAHTPVELFSKLNQLNFPSIVIPHGNTWGLYSPPLTSLDKQLKEGFHNENVQILFEVMSGHGNSEEYRPWRAAILNDDGSLGCPEPTAAYFPSCWRAGEIIAERCLSEGNPKTTCQLRELEARSNFLALGPSGYLAIPGVEIEDWYDSGQCKDCFIPSFNYRPAGSGQYALSITNFEQEKPKRFRFGFIASSDNHRARPGTGYKEKDRFVTTEANGPSSEAIAEVLYPKSFPDSKSIDFGGREGLIDMGFRAFEVERQASFFTSGGLAAVHSSGRDRQSIWDSMKRKETYGTSGDRILLWFDLINGEERIPMGGEISTTESPQFFVKAIGALKQKPGCPDYSDTKITREDIERICKNECYNPSDERNIITRIEVIKVSPQINPGEKVDNLIEDPWKVIDCPLDQNGCEVSFEDTSYSENQRDVSFYIRAIQEPSPSVNAKNIRCEYNEKGECIKVNMCYGDNRTAKDDDCLSMIEERAWSSPIYVDYL
;
A
#
# COMPACT_ATOMS: atom_id res chain seq x y z
N LEU A 1 -19.70 -12.76 3.37
CA LEU A 1 -18.34 -12.66 2.78
C LEU A 1 -17.57 -13.92 3.12
N ASN A 2 -16.70 -14.38 2.23
CA ASN A 2 -15.96 -15.66 2.34
C ASN A 2 -14.81 -15.68 3.36
N GLY A 3 -14.55 -14.58 4.08
CA GLY A 3 -13.45 -14.47 5.04
C GLY A 3 -13.69 -15.03 6.44
N GLU A 4 -12.63 -15.01 7.26
CA GLU A 4 -12.64 -15.52 8.64
C GLU A 4 -13.24 -14.53 9.66
N GLY A 5 -13.50 -13.30 9.25
CA GLY A 5 -14.08 -12.25 10.09
C GLY A 5 -13.00 -11.47 10.86
N PRO A 6 -13.40 -10.60 11.80
CA PRO A 6 -12.46 -9.81 12.58
C PRO A 6 -11.73 -10.68 13.60
N HIS A 7 -10.46 -10.35 13.83
CA HIS A 7 -9.58 -11.01 14.79
C HIS A 7 -9.13 -10.00 15.86
N PRO A 8 -8.91 -10.43 17.11
CA PRO A 8 -8.30 -9.59 18.14
C PRO A 8 -6.82 -9.32 17.84
N ILE A 9 -6.26 -8.26 18.40
CA ILE A 9 -4.82 -7.94 18.30
C ILE A 9 -3.94 -9.06 18.87
N SER A 10 -4.44 -9.84 19.83
CA SER A 10 -3.74 -11.04 20.33
C SER A 10 -3.51 -12.08 19.24
N ASP A 11 -4.44 -12.27 18.30
CA ASP A 11 -4.23 -13.18 17.17
C ASP A 11 -3.11 -12.67 16.25
N ALA A 12 -3.01 -11.35 16.05
CA ALA A 12 -1.89 -10.75 15.30
C ALA A 12 -0.55 -10.95 16.01
N CYS A 13 -0.52 -10.79 17.34
CA CYS A 13 0.65 -11.05 18.17
C CYS A 13 1.12 -12.51 18.04
N ASP A 14 0.20 -13.45 18.20
CA ASP A 14 0.50 -14.88 18.10
C ASP A 14 0.90 -15.26 16.67
N TYR A 15 0.26 -14.67 15.65
CA TYR A 15 0.64 -14.88 14.26
C TYR A 15 2.04 -14.36 13.98
N ALA A 16 2.37 -13.15 14.41
CA ALA A 16 3.71 -12.56 14.27
C ALA A 16 4.78 -13.46 14.90
N ARG A 17 4.53 -13.95 16.12
CA ARG A 17 5.50 -14.72 16.91
C ARG A 17 5.64 -16.16 16.43
N PHE A 18 4.52 -16.84 16.17
CA PHE A 18 4.52 -18.28 15.92
C PHE A 18 4.34 -18.63 14.44
N CYS A 19 3.43 -17.98 13.72
CA CYS A 19 3.21 -18.33 12.31
C CYS A 19 4.29 -17.72 11.42
N SER A 20 4.52 -16.41 11.55
CA SER A 20 5.51 -15.71 10.76
C SER A 20 6.90 -15.81 11.39
N ALA A 21 7.03 -15.85 12.72
CA ALA A 21 8.32 -15.73 13.42
C ALA A 21 9.08 -14.45 13.00
N LEU A 22 8.45 -13.29 13.25
CA LEU A 22 9.01 -11.96 13.01
C LEU A 22 9.83 -11.48 14.21
N ASP A 23 10.88 -10.69 13.94
CA ASP A 23 11.62 -9.97 14.99
C ASP A 23 10.87 -8.73 15.48
N PHE A 24 10.06 -8.10 14.63
CA PHE A 24 9.18 -7.00 15.04
C PHE A 24 7.95 -6.85 14.14
N TRP A 25 6.94 -6.14 14.64
CA TRP A 25 5.80 -5.66 13.87
C TRP A 25 5.18 -4.43 14.54
N VAL A 26 4.25 -3.76 13.84
CA VAL A 26 3.57 -2.54 14.31
C VAL A 26 2.06 -2.73 14.19
N THR A 27 1.28 -2.28 15.18
CA THR A 27 -0.17 -2.14 15.01
C THR A 27 -0.47 -0.92 14.14
N THR A 28 -1.29 -1.07 13.10
CA THR A 28 -1.61 0.02 12.16
C THR A 28 -3.10 0.06 11.84
N ASP A 29 -3.97 -0.20 12.83
CA ASP A 29 -5.41 -0.04 12.64
C ASP A 29 -5.76 1.40 12.22
N HIS A 30 -6.72 1.55 11.30
CA HIS A 30 -7.28 2.85 10.90
C HIS A 30 -7.76 3.66 12.10
N ALA A 31 -7.17 4.85 12.28
CA ALA A 31 -7.55 5.80 13.31
C ALA A 31 -8.99 6.32 13.12
N GLU A 32 -9.47 6.38 11.88
CA GLU A 32 -10.80 6.87 11.47
C GLU A 32 -11.93 5.98 12.00
N ALA A 33 -11.66 4.72 12.31
CA ALA A 33 -12.61 3.78 12.91
C ALA A 33 -12.25 3.47 14.38
N SER A 34 -11.30 4.18 14.97
CA SER A 34 -10.89 3.95 16.36
C SER A 34 -11.93 4.47 17.36
N THR A 35 -11.96 3.83 18.53
CA THR A 35 -12.78 4.21 19.69
C THR A 35 -11.90 4.26 20.94
N PRO A 36 -12.24 5.03 21.99
CA PRO A 36 -11.48 5.03 23.24
C PRO A 36 -11.29 3.62 23.81
N ARG A 37 -12.34 2.79 23.74
CA ARG A 37 -12.27 1.38 24.13
C ARG A 37 -11.27 0.61 23.27
N LYS A 38 -11.37 0.69 21.94
CA LYS A 38 -10.49 -0.05 21.02
C LYS A 38 -9.04 0.40 21.14
N TRP A 39 -8.77 1.71 21.26
CA TRP A 39 -7.40 2.21 21.46
C TRP A 39 -6.80 1.71 22.77
N LYS A 40 -7.58 1.71 23.85
CA LYS A 40 -7.15 1.12 25.13
C LYS A 40 -6.87 -0.37 25.02
N GLU A 41 -7.71 -1.12 24.32
CA GLU A 41 -7.50 -2.55 24.03
C GLU A 41 -6.23 -2.79 23.19
N ILE A 42 -5.95 -1.95 22.20
CA ILE A 42 -4.71 -2.01 21.40
C ILE A 42 -3.49 -1.75 22.27
N LYS A 43 -3.47 -0.64 23.04
CA LYS A 43 -2.37 -0.33 23.97
C LYS A 43 -2.09 -1.47 24.93
N GLU A 44 -3.14 -2.04 25.52
CA GLU A 44 -3.03 -3.16 26.44
C GLU A 44 -2.51 -4.43 25.75
N SER A 45 -3.06 -4.76 24.57
CA SER A 45 -2.62 -5.92 23.79
C SER A 45 -1.16 -5.83 23.36
N VAL A 46 -0.70 -4.63 22.99
CA VAL A 46 0.71 -4.38 22.65
C VAL A 46 1.61 -4.61 23.87
N ARG A 47 1.24 -4.09 25.06
CA ARG A 47 2.01 -4.37 26.28
C ARG A 47 2.03 -5.86 26.63
N GLN A 48 0.88 -6.53 26.56
CA GLN A 48 0.77 -7.96 26.81
C GLN A 48 1.55 -8.80 25.80
N CYS A 49 1.62 -8.38 24.54
CA CYS A 49 2.38 -9.08 23.52
C CYS A 49 3.90 -9.01 23.76
N ASN A 50 4.39 -7.91 24.34
CA ASN A 50 5.80 -7.73 24.69
C ASN A 50 6.17 -8.32 26.06
N ALA A 51 5.22 -8.45 26.99
CA ALA A 51 5.48 -8.86 28.37
C ALA A 51 6.21 -10.21 28.56
N PRO A 52 6.03 -11.24 27.70
CA PRO A 52 6.75 -12.50 27.83
C PRO A 52 8.23 -12.44 27.44
N ALA A 53 8.65 -11.42 26.69
CA ALA A 53 9.99 -11.32 26.11
C ALA A 53 11.00 -10.66 27.07
N ASP A 54 12.29 -11.02 26.97
CA ASP A 54 13.36 -10.25 27.61
C ASP A 54 13.46 -8.89 26.91
N SER A 55 13.39 -7.78 27.66
CA SER A 55 13.43 -6.45 27.05
C SER A 55 14.77 -6.09 26.39
N LYS A 56 15.86 -6.79 26.73
CA LYS A 56 17.20 -6.57 26.16
C LYS A 56 17.53 -7.49 24.99
N ASP A 57 16.86 -8.64 24.91
CA ASP A 57 17.01 -9.61 23.83
C ASP A 57 15.66 -10.29 23.57
N PRO A 58 14.66 -9.53 23.09
CA PRO A 58 13.32 -10.04 22.89
C PRO A 58 13.30 -11.03 21.72
N ASP A 59 12.41 -12.03 21.82
CA ASP A 59 12.10 -12.89 20.68
C ASP A 59 11.39 -12.12 19.56
N MET A 60 10.57 -11.13 19.94
CA MET A 60 9.83 -10.24 19.06
C MET A 60 9.50 -8.91 19.74
N VAL A 61 9.56 -7.80 19.00
CA VAL A 61 9.14 -6.46 19.43
C VAL A 61 7.83 -6.06 18.76
N THR A 62 6.80 -5.76 19.55
CA THR A 62 5.54 -5.16 19.04
C THR A 62 5.54 -3.66 19.29
N PHE A 63 5.54 -2.86 18.24
CA PHE A 63 5.37 -1.40 18.31
C PHE A 63 3.90 -1.00 18.31
N LEU A 64 3.60 0.10 18.99
CA LEU A 64 2.29 0.74 18.96
C LEU A 64 2.24 1.72 17.79
N GLY A 65 1.13 1.72 17.08
CA GLY A 65 0.87 2.68 16.01
C GLY A 65 -0.60 2.72 15.59
N TYR A 66 -0.89 3.56 14.61
CA TYR A 66 -2.17 3.67 13.92
C TYR A 66 -1.96 4.13 12.48
N GLU A 67 -2.96 3.91 11.64
CA GLU A 67 -3.00 4.43 10.27
C GLU A 67 -3.86 5.71 10.20
N TRP A 68 -3.31 6.76 9.60
CA TRP A 68 -4.02 7.96 9.17
C TRP A 68 -4.43 7.79 7.71
N THR A 69 -5.72 7.62 7.46
CA THR A 69 -6.30 7.04 6.24
C THR A 69 -7.12 8.09 5.50
N GLN A 70 -6.52 8.76 4.52
CA GLN A 70 -7.24 9.77 3.76
C GLN A 70 -7.86 9.19 2.49
N VAL A 71 -9.15 9.47 2.31
CA VAL A 71 -9.87 9.20 1.06
C VAL A 71 -10.39 10.53 0.50
N GLY A 72 -9.97 10.87 -0.71
CA GLY A 72 -10.39 12.08 -1.43
C GLY A 72 -10.96 11.75 -2.80
N LEU A 73 -11.81 12.63 -3.34
CA LEU A 73 -12.29 12.53 -4.72
C LEU A 73 -11.35 13.25 -5.69
N TYR A 74 -10.64 14.27 -5.21
CA TYR A 74 -9.86 15.18 -6.05
C TYR A 74 -8.37 15.19 -5.65
N ALA A 75 -7.51 15.46 -6.63
CA ALA A 75 -6.08 15.43 -6.41
C ALA A 75 -5.61 16.52 -5.45
N GLU A 76 -6.33 17.64 -5.34
CA GLU A 76 -5.96 18.81 -4.55
C GLU A 76 -6.11 18.54 -3.05
N ASP A 77 -7.12 17.75 -2.65
CA ASP A 77 -7.44 17.45 -1.25
C ASP A 77 -6.96 16.06 -0.77
N HIS A 78 -6.32 15.25 -1.62
CA HIS A 78 -5.80 13.90 -1.28
C HIS A 78 -4.27 13.76 -1.09
N TYR A 79 -3.79 13.37 0.08
CA TYR A 79 -2.40 13.33 0.56
C TYR A 79 -1.92 11.89 0.87
N GLY A 80 -2.68 10.87 0.45
CA GLY A 80 -2.35 9.46 0.69
C GLY A 80 -2.50 9.04 2.16
N HIS A 81 -2.15 7.79 2.47
CA HIS A 81 -2.23 7.25 3.83
C HIS A 81 -0.88 7.37 4.54
N LYS A 82 -0.90 7.37 5.88
CA LYS A 82 0.31 7.48 6.71
C LYS A 82 0.19 6.59 7.94
N ASN A 83 1.12 5.66 8.09
CA ASN A 83 1.29 4.94 9.35
C ASN A 83 2.07 5.81 10.33
N VAL A 84 1.58 5.92 11.57
CA VAL A 84 2.25 6.61 12.68
C VAL A 84 2.59 5.58 13.74
N MET A 85 3.87 5.42 14.05
CA MET A 85 4.36 4.50 15.08
C MET A 85 5.11 5.22 16.19
N PHE A 86 5.06 4.67 17.40
CA PHE A 86 5.66 5.23 18.61
C PHE A 86 6.75 4.33 19.18
N LEU A 87 7.78 4.97 19.77
CA LEU A 87 8.85 4.25 20.45
C LEU A 87 8.35 3.58 21.74
N ASP A 88 7.66 4.30 22.61
CA ASP A 88 7.17 3.75 23.89
C ASP A 88 5.82 3.04 23.73
N THR A 89 5.46 2.22 24.71
CA THR A 89 4.14 1.53 24.81
C THR A 89 3.46 1.72 26.17
N GLU A 90 4.16 2.38 27.10
CA GLU A 90 3.68 2.60 28.47
C GLU A 90 2.66 3.74 28.53
N GLU A 91 1.71 3.62 29.45
CA GLU A 91 0.74 4.69 29.70
C GLU A 91 1.47 5.99 30.10
N GLY A 92 0.99 7.12 29.56
CA GLY A 92 1.62 8.43 29.75
C GLY A 92 2.86 8.70 28.89
N LYS A 93 3.34 7.72 28.11
CA LYS A 93 4.41 7.89 27.11
C LYS A 93 3.95 7.71 25.67
N VAL A 94 2.64 7.55 25.47
CA VAL A 94 1.97 7.41 24.19
C VAL A 94 0.69 8.24 24.19
N PRO A 95 0.14 8.60 23.03
CA PRO A 95 -1.08 9.39 22.95
C PRO A 95 -2.26 8.75 23.68
N LEU A 96 -3.09 9.59 24.29
CA LEU A 96 -4.37 9.16 24.87
C LEU A 96 -5.35 8.63 23.81
N ARG A 97 -5.18 9.04 22.55
CA ARG A 97 -5.99 8.65 21.39
C ARG A 97 -5.17 8.74 20.10
N PRO A 98 -5.54 8.02 19.03
CA PRO A 98 -4.96 8.25 17.72
C PRO A 98 -5.50 9.54 17.08
N ILE A 99 -4.79 10.05 16.07
CA ILE A 99 -5.22 11.18 15.25
C ILE A 99 -5.63 10.62 13.90
N GLY A 100 -6.93 10.64 13.59
CA GLY A 100 -7.43 10.19 12.29
C GLY A 100 -7.37 11.24 11.19
N ALA A 101 -7.62 10.83 9.96
CA ALA A 101 -7.85 11.73 8.84
C ALA A 101 -9.21 12.39 8.97
N GLY A 102 -9.23 13.70 8.77
CA GLY A 102 -10.48 14.45 8.61
C GLY A 102 -10.98 14.42 7.16
N GLY A 103 -12.13 15.05 6.93
CA GLY A 103 -12.70 15.28 5.60
C GLY A 103 -13.94 14.43 5.35
N ILE A 104 -14.64 14.76 4.26
CA ILE A 104 -16.01 14.29 4.00
C ILE A 104 -16.12 12.76 3.96
N ALA A 105 -15.07 12.03 3.56
CA ALA A 105 -15.11 10.57 3.58
C ALA A 105 -15.17 10.03 5.02
N THR A 106 -14.34 10.55 5.92
CA THR A 106 -14.38 10.22 7.35
C THR A 106 -15.70 10.69 7.97
N ASP A 107 -16.11 11.92 7.69
CA ASP A 107 -17.35 12.49 8.25
C ASP A 107 -18.56 11.67 7.80
N GLY A 108 -18.67 11.39 6.49
CA GLY A 108 -19.69 10.52 5.92
C GLY A 108 -19.66 9.12 6.50
N MET A 109 -18.48 8.52 6.68
CA MET A 109 -18.35 7.24 7.38
C MET A 109 -18.92 7.35 8.80
N ARG A 110 -18.43 8.26 9.63
CA ARG A 110 -18.82 8.34 11.05
C ARG A 110 -20.27 8.77 11.25
N GLU A 111 -20.85 9.57 10.37
CA GLU A 111 -22.23 10.05 10.47
C GLU A 111 -23.26 9.06 9.89
N THR A 112 -22.94 8.39 8.78
CA THR A 112 -23.95 7.63 8.02
C THR A 112 -23.83 6.12 8.19
N ILE A 113 -22.62 5.58 8.43
CA ILE A 113 -22.39 4.13 8.38
C ILE A 113 -23.14 3.39 9.47
N GLY A 114 -23.31 3.97 10.66
CA GLY A 114 -24.08 3.35 11.75
C GLY A 114 -25.55 3.15 11.38
N ALA A 115 -26.14 4.10 10.65
CA ALA A 115 -27.51 3.99 10.13
C ALA A 115 -27.58 2.99 8.97
N GLN A 116 -26.63 3.05 8.03
CA GLN A 116 -26.56 2.14 6.88
C GLN A 116 -26.30 0.69 7.30
N ALA A 117 -25.44 0.45 8.30
CA ALA A 117 -25.16 -0.89 8.80
C ALA A 117 -26.40 -1.59 9.33
N GLY A 118 -27.38 -0.83 9.84
CA GLY A 118 -28.70 -1.35 10.22
C GLY A 118 -29.43 -2.07 9.08
N GLN A 119 -29.15 -1.73 7.82
CA GLN A 119 -29.69 -2.39 6.63
C GLN A 119 -29.15 -3.81 6.41
N PHE A 120 -28.07 -4.19 7.10
CA PHE A 120 -27.55 -5.57 7.06
C PHE A 120 -28.29 -6.52 8.01
N LYS A 121 -29.18 -6.03 8.89
CA LYS A 121 -29.96 -6.89 9.81
C LYS A 121 -30.72 -8.02 9.09
N PRO A 122 -31.37 -7.80 7.93
CA PRO A 122 -32.00 -8.88 7.16
C PRO A 122 -31.02 -9.99 6.73
N LEU A 123 -29.74 -9.66 6.46
CA LEU A 123 -28.73 -10.66 6.10
C LEU A 123 -28.47 -11.66 7.22
N ALA A 124 -28.69 -11.28 8.50
CA ALA A 124 -28.58 -12.22 9.62
C ALA A 124 -29.60 -13.36 9.56
N PHE A 125 -30.72 -13.18 8.83
CA PHE A 125 -31.71 -14.23 8.59
C PHE A 125 -31.41 -15.06 7.34
N LEU A 126 -30.78 -14.46 6.32
CA LEU A 126 -30.42 -15.13 5.06
C LEU A 126 -29.09 -15.90 5.14
N ASP A 127 -28.14 -15.41 5.94
CA ASP A 127 -26.84 -16.02 6.21
C ASP A 127 -26.68 -16.26 7.71
N PHE A 128 -27.45 -17.24 8.19
CA PHE A 128 -27.56 -17.56 9.61
C PHE A 128 -26.21 -17.95 10.25
N LYS A 129 -25.28 -18.51 9.46
CA LYS A 129 -23.94 -18.89 9.91
C LYS A 129 -23.10 -17.66 10.28
N ASN A 130 -23.27 -16.56 9.56
CA ASN A 130 -22.52 -15.32 9.77
C ASN A 130 -23.25 -14.27 10.62
N ARG A 131 -24.44 -14.56 11.17
CA ARG A 131 -25.28 -13.60 11.91
C ARG A 131 -24.54 -12.78 12.99
N HIS A 132 -23.65 -13.42 13.76
CA HIS A 132 -22.90 -12.73 14.81
C HIS A 132 -21.94 -11.69 14.22
N ARG A 133 -21.36 -11.94 13.04
CA ARG A 133 -20.49 -10.98 12.36
C ARG A 133 -21.26 -9.72 11.94
N TYR A 134 -22.48 -9.89 11.42
CA TYR A 134 -23.32 -8.73 11.08
C TYR A 134 -23.70 -7.93 12.33
N PHE A 135 -24.12 -8.58 13.41
CA PHE A 135 -24.45 -7.87 14.65
C PHE A 135 -23.23 -7.19 15.28
N ASN A 136 -22.07 -7.84 15.29
CA ASN A 136 -20.82 -7.25 15.78
C ASN A 136 -20.42 -6.02 14.95
N PHE A 137 -20.52 -6.10 13.62
CA PHE A 137 -20.28 -4.97 12.73
C PHE A 137 -21.25 -3.82 13.00
N ILE A 138 -22.55 -4.12 13.13
CA ILE A 138 -23.57 -3.11 13.49
C ILE A 138 -23.24 -2.44 14.83
N SER A 139 -22.95 -3.22 15.87
CA SER A 139 -22.60 -2.67 17.18
C SER A 139 -21.32 -1.82 17.13
N PHE A 140 -20.31 -2.25 16.38
CA PHE A 140 -19.07 -1.50 16.20
C PHE A 140 -19.31 -0.16 15.48
N THR A 141 -20.08 -0.17 14.38
CA THR A 141 -20.42 1.07 13.66
C THR A 141 -21.19 2.06 14.54
N GLN A 142 -22.12 1.57 15.37
CA GLN A 142 -22.85 2.41 16.32
C GLN A 142 -21.95 2.99 17.41
N GLU A 143 -20.96 2.23 17.88
CA GLU A 143 -20.00 2.70 18.87
C GLU A 143 -19.19 3.87 18.35
N PHE A 144 -18.55 3.75 17.19
CA PHE A 144 -17.68 4.81 16.71
C PHE A 144 -18.46 6.02 16.17
N SER A 145 -19.64 5.83 15.56
CA SER A 145 -20.55 6.93 15.22
C SER A 145 -21.02 7.73 16.44
N GLY A 146 -21.03 7.13 17.64
CA GLY A 146 -21.46 7.79 18.87
C GLY A 146 -20.40 8.64 19.58
N ILE A 147 -19.15 8.64 19.10
CA ILE A 147 -18.05 9.37 19.74
C ILE A 147 -18.02 10.81 19.24
N PRO A 148 -18.03 11.82 20.13
CA PRO A 148 -17.95 13.22 19.73
C PRO A 148 -16.56 13.55 19.16
N HIS A 149 -16.51 14.49 18.23
CA HIS A 149 -15.25 15.10 17.80
C HIS A 149 -14.61 15.88 18.95
N CYS A 150 -13.28 15.87 19.01
CA CYS A 150 -12.54 16.70 19.94
C CYS A 150 -12.72 18.20 19.64
N GLU A 151 -12.60 19.05 20.68
CA GLU A 151 -12.72 20.50 20.54
C GLU A 151 -11.64 21.06 19.60
N LEU A 152 -12.06 21.87 18.63
CA LEU A 152 -11.15 22.48 17.66
C LEU A 152 -10.31 23.60 18.29
N GLY A 153 -9.06 23.73 17.86
CA GLY A 153 -8.14 24.76 18.34
C GLY A 153 -7.56 24.52 19.73
N VAL A 154 -7.93 23.42 20.40
CA VAL A 154 -7.31 22.98 21.65
C VAL A 154 -6.07 22.15 21.32
N ASP A 155 -5.01 22.37 22.09
CA ASP A 155 -3.75 21.62 21.99
C ASP A 155 -4.00 20.11 22.21
N SER A 156 -3.39 19.27 21.38
CA SER A 156 -3.61 17.82 21.38
C SER A 156 -3.32 17.19 22.75
N SER A 157 -2.36 17.74 23.50
CA SER A 157 -2.01 17.28 24.86
C SER A 157 -3.07 17.59 25.93
N LEU A 158 -3.99 18.52 25.65
CA LEU A 158 -5.04 18.98 26.59
C LEU A 158 -6.42 18.38 26.29
N LEU A 159 -6.58 17.72 25.14
CA LEU A 159 -7.86 17.13 24.73
C LEU A 159 -8.22 15.89 25.60
N PRO A 160 -9.52 15.58 25.84
CA PRO A 160 -9.97 14.49 26.73
C PRO A 160 -10.07 13.11 26.06
N GLU A 161 -9.61 12.02 26.68
CA GLU A 161 -9.50 10.67 26.07
C GLU A 161 -10.76 10.15 25.32
N ASP A 162 -11.96 10.65 25.65
CA ASP A 162 -13.25 10.18 25.15
C ASP A 162 -13.75 10.85 23.86
N CYS A 163 -12.88 11.56 23.13
CA CYS A 163 -13.20 12.19 21.84
C CYS A 163 -12.38 11.67 20.65
N TYR A 164 -12.93 11.83 19.45
CA TYR A 164 -12.24 11.55 18.18
C TYR A 164 -11.43 12.76 17.73
N GLU A 165 -10.11 12.64 17.75
CA GLU A 165 -9.19 13.65 17.24
C GLU A 165 -8.82 13.34 15.79
N TYR A 166 -8.72 14.37 14.96
CA TYR A 166 -8.39 14.22 13.56
C TYR A 166 -7.55 15.39 13.03
N ALA A 167 -6.92 15.19 11.89
CA ALA A 167 -6.19 16.18 11.11
C ALA A 167 -6.63 16.10 9.64
N HIS A 168 -6.98 17.23 9.03
CA HIS A 168 -7.36 17.29 7.61
C HIS A 168 -6.18 17.24 6.66
N THR A 169 -5.00 17.65 7.13
CA THR A 169 -3.79 17.76 6.32
C THR A 169 -2.57 17.21 7.06
N PRO A 170 -1.50 16.82 6.35
CA PRO A 170 -0.21 16.50 6.96
C PRO A 170 0.33 17.63 7.85
N VAL A 171 0.08 18.91 7.51
CA VAL A 171 0.49 20.06 8.33
C VAL A 171 -0.13 19.98 9.73
N GLU A 172 -1.44 19.73 9.79
CA GLU A 172 -2.16 19.57 11.05
C GLU A 172 -1.71 18.32 11.81
N LEU A 173 -1.51 17.21 11.10
CA LEU A 173 -1.02 15.96 11.70
C LEU A 173 0.33 16.19 12.38
N PHE A 174 1.31 16.78 11.69
CA PHE A 174 2.62 17.06 12.26
C PHE A 174 2.56 18.09 13.39
N SER A 175 1.69 19.11 13.28
CA SER A 175 1.47 20.06 14.37
C SER A 175 1.00 19.35 15.64
N LYS A 176 0.01 18.46 15.53
CA LYS A 176 -0.52 17.69 16.67
C LYS A 176 0.49 16.69 17.22
N LEU A 177 1.25 16.00 16.37
CA LEU A 177 2.34 15.12 16.83
C LEU A 177 3.42 15.90 17.60
N ASN A 178 3.75 17.11 17.16
CA ASN A 178 4.67 17.99 17.88
C ASN A 178 4.11 18.47 19.22
N GLN A 179 2.81 18.76 19.30
CA GLN A 179 2.13 19.11 20.56
C GLN A 179 2.17 17.96 21.57
N LEU A 180 1.90 16.74 21.10
CA LEU A 180 1.97 15.53 21.92
C LEU A 180 3.41 15.21 22.36
N ASN A 181 4.39 15.55 21.53
CA ASN A 181 5.83 15.42 21.83
C ASN A 181 6.26 14.00 22.23
N PHE A 182 5.65 12.98 21.63
CA PHE A 182 6.10 11.59 21.73
C PHE A 182 7.01 11.24 20.56
N PRO A 183 8.10 10.46 20.76
CA PRO A 183 8.92 9.97 19.66
C PRO A 183 8.06 9.19 18.67
N SER A 184 8.01 9.69 17.42
CA SER A 184 7.17 9.14 16.37
C SER A 184 7.94 8.98 15.05
N ILE A 185 7.55 7.98 14.27
CA ILE A 185 7.91 7.82 12.86
C ILE A 185 6.61 7.79 12.07
N VAL A 186 6.59 8.54 10.96
CA VAL A 186 5.49 8.63 10.02
C VAL A 186 5.93 8.02 8.69
N ILE A 187 5.10 7.14 8.13
CA ILE A 187 5.43 6.34 6.95
C ILE A 187 4.30 6.49 5.93
N PRO A 188 4.47 7.28 4.85
CA PRO A 188 3.52 7.32 3.77
C PRO A 188 3.43 5.96 3.08
N HIS A 189 2.21 5.52 2.76
CA HIS A 189 1.97 4.24 2.11
C HIS A 189 0.73 4.26 1.20
N GLY A 190 0.59 3.23 0.36
CA GLY A 190 -0.52 3.07 -0.60
C GLY A 190 -0.74 4.24 -1.58
N ASN A 191 0.25 5.12 -1.75
CA ASN A 191 0.12 6.36 -2.55
C ASN A 191 -0.17 6.12 -4.04
N THR A 192 0.14 4.93 -4.54
CA THR A 192 -0.09 4.52 -5.94
C THR A 192 -1.42 3.78 -6.13
N TRP A 193 -2.12 3.44 -5.05
CA TRP A 193 -3.32 2.62 -5.10
C TRP A 193 -4.53 3.45 -5.51
N GLY A 194 -4.98 3.25 -6.75
CA GLY A 194 -6.06 4.03 -7.36
C GLY A 194 -7.46 3.70 -6.87
N LEU A 195 -7.59 2.82 -5.87
CA LEU A 195 -8.87 2.56 -5.19
C LEU A 195 -9.41 3.81 -4.51
N TYR A 196 -8.54 4.51 -3.79
CA TYR A 196 -8.87 5.74 -3.09
C TYR A 196 -8.08 6.94 -3.61
N SER A 197 -6.98 6.73 -4.33
CA SER A 197 -6.15 7.83 -4.83
C SER A 197 -6.73 8.38 -6.15
N PRO A 198 -7.17 9.65 -6.18
CA PRO A 198 -7.72 10.27 -7.38
C PRO A 198 -6.77 10.26 -8.59
N PRO A 199 -7.32 10.34 -9.82
CA PRO A 199 -6.53 10.76 -10.97
C PRO A 199 -5.82 12.09 -10.66
N LEU A 200 -4.61 12.28 -11.21
CA LEU A 200 -3.73 13.45 -11.00
C LEU A 200 -3.12 13.63 -9.59
N THR A 201 -3.39 12.75 -8.63
CA THR A 201 -2.65 12.76 -7.35
C THR A 201 -1.14 12.72 -7.61
N SER A 202 -0.42 13.61 -6.92
CA SER A 202 1.03 13.72 -6.98
C SER A 202 1.62 14.01 -5.61
N LEU A 203 2.85 13.54 -5.39
CA LEU A 203 3.65 13.86 -4.20
C LEU A 203 4.16 15.32 -4.18
N ASP A 204 4.07 16.08 -5.28
CA ASP A 204 4.53 17.50 -5.34
C ASP A 204 4.02 18.34 -4.17
N LYS A 205 2.71 18.23 -3.89
CA LYS A 205 2.07 19.01 -2.83
C LYS A 205 2.52 18.57 -1.43
N GLN A 206 3.05 17.37 -1.28
CA GLN A 206 3.59 16.89 -0.01
C GLN A 206 4.97 17.51 0.30
N LEU A 207 5.65 18.13 -0.67
CA LEU A 207 6.88 18.92 -0.45
C LEU A 207 6.63 20.42 -0.18
N LYS A 208 5.38 20.88 -0.26
CA LYS A 208 5.03 22.26 0.13
C LYS A 208 5.34 22.49 1.61
N GLU A 209 5.52 23.75 1.97
CA GLU A 209 5.86 24.14 3.33
C GLU A 209 4.90 23.52 4.37
N GLY A 210 5.46 22.84 5.37
CA GLY A 210 4.73 22.17 6.44
C GLY A 210 4.14 20.79 6.10
N PHE A 211 4.01 20.41 4.81
CA PHE A 211 3.41 19.13 4.40
C PHE A 211 4.36 17.93 4.48
N HIS A 212 5.65 18.19 4.70
CA HIS A 212 6.67 17.19 4.99
C HIS A 212 7.49 17.62 6.20
N ASN A 213 7.69 16.69 7.13
CA ASN A 213 8.57 16.86 8.28
C ASN A 213 9.67 15.79 8.23
N GLU A 214 10.86 16.19 7.80
CA GLU A 214 12.06 15.34 7.64
C GLU A 214 12.54 14.70 8.95
N ASN A 215 12.06 15.16 10.12
CA ASN A 215 12.43 14.57 11.40
C ASN A 215 11.54 13.40 11.81
N VAL A 216 10.36 13.24 11.23
CA VAL A 216 9.41 12.16 11.61
C VAL A 216 8.92 11.37 10.41
N GLN A 217 8.69 12.01 9.26
CA GLN A 217 8.30 11.33 8.03
C GLN A 217 9.55 10.92 7.24
N ILE A 218 10.14 9.80 7.61
CA ILE A 218 11.49 9.41 7.16
C ILE A 218 11.56 8.09 6.39
N LEU A 219 10.50 7.28 6.42
CA LEU A 219 10.40 6.04 5.66
C LEU A 219 9.27 6.13 4.65
N PHE A 220 9.31 5.31 3.61
CA PHE A 220 8.30 5.22 2.56
C PHE A 220 8.07 3.75 2.19
N GLU A 221 6.79 3.34 2.13
CA GLU A 221 6.44 1.99 1.73
C GLU A 221 6.46 1.84 0.20
N VAL A 222 7.27 0.92 -0.31
CA VAL A 222 7.41 0.64 -1.75
C VAL A 222 6.68 -0.64 -2.21
N MET A 223 6.19 -1.46 -1.28
CA MET A 223 5.46 -2.69 -1.59
C MET A 223 4.56 -3.09 -0.42
N SER A 224 3.33 -3.51 -0.73
CA SER A 224 2.42 -4.06 0.27
C SER A 224 1.47 -5.14 -0.24
N GLY A 225 0.54 -5.61 0.60
CA GLY A 225 -0.56 -6.48 0.17
C GLY A 225 -1.41 -5.86 -0.95
N HIS A 226 -1.34 -4.55 -1.11
CA HIS A 226 -1.99 -3.77 -2.16
C HIS A 226 -1.18 -3.63 -3.45
N GLY A 227 0.04 -4.19 -3.50
CA GLY A 227 0.94 -4.18 -4.65
C GLY A 227 2.13 -3.23 -4.51
N ASN A 228 2.98 -3.23 -5.54
CA ASN A 228 4.17 -2.41 -5.65
C ASN A 228 3.80 -0.94 -5.85
N SER A 229 4.57 -0.04 -5.23
CA SER A 229 4.50 1.42 -5.34
C SER A 229 5.86 2.05 -5.66
N GLU A 230 6.88 1.25 -6.00
CA GLU A 230 8.22 1.73 -6.36
C GLU A 230 8.24 2.51 -7.69
N GLU A 231 7.63 1.95 -8.74
CA GLU A 231 7.95 2.25 -10.14
C GLU A 231 7.21 3.46 -10.73
N TYR A 232 7.95 4.43 -11.28
CA TYR A 232 7.35 5.54 -12.03
C TYR A 232 7.08 5.18 -13.49
N ARG A 233 6.02 5.76 -14.05
CA ARG A 233 5.72 5.78 -15.49
C ARG A 233 5.22 7.16 -15.92
N PRO A 234 5.49 7.59 -17.17
CA PRO A 234 5.21 8.97 -17.61
C PRO A 234 3.72 9.23 -17.92
N TRP A 235 2.89 8.20 -18.01
CA TRP A 235 1.46 8.35 -18.30
C TRP A 235 0.67 8.85 -17.08
N ARG A 236 -0.54 9.36 -17.33
CA ARG A 236 -1.49 9.82 -16.29
C ARG A 236 -2.88 9.26 -16.56
N ALA A 237 -3.69 9.12 -15.51
CA ALA A 237 -5.06 8.62 -15.62
C ALA A 237 -6.07 9.68 -16.11
N ALA A 238 -5.71 10.95 -16.01
CA ALA A 238 -6.46 12.11 -16.49
C ALA A 238 -5.47 13.20 -16.92
N ILE A 239 -5.96 14.22 -17.61
CA ILE A 239 -5.24 15.43 -18.00
C ILE A 239 -5.99 16.62 -17.41
N LEU A 240 -5.26 17.67 -16.97
CA LEU A 240 -5.86 18.96 -16.63
C LEU A 240 -5.80 19.86 -17.86
N ASN A 241 -6.96 20.30 -18.36
CA ASN A 241 -7.06 21.22 -19.49
C ASN A 241 -6.82 22.67 -19.04
N ASP A 242 -6.55 23.57 -19.99
CA ASP A 242 -6.29 24.99 -19.72
C ASP A 242 -7.46 25.71 -19.02
N ASP A 243 -8.69 25.23 -19.20
CA ASP A 243 -9.89 25.76 -18.55
C ASP A 243 -10.15 25.17 -17.15
N GLY A 244 -9.24 24.31 -16.66
CA GLY A 244 -9.35 23.62 -15.37
C GLY A 244 -10.22 22.36 -15.40
N SER A 245 -10.79 21.99 -16.55
CA SER A 245 -11.55 20.73 -16.68
C SER A 245 -10.64 19.51 -16.80
N LEU A 246 -11.17 18.34 -16.45
CA LEU A 246 -10.47 17.07 -16.63
C LEU A 246 -10.67 16.52 -18.05
N GLY A 247 -9.58 16.21 -18.73
CA GLY A 247 -9.52 15.50 -20.00
C GLY A 247 -9.16 14.02 -19.82
N CYS A 248 -9.68 13.18 -20.71
CA CYS A 248 -9.31 11.76 -20.77
C CYS A 248 -8.14 11.56 -21.76
N PRO A 249 -6.98 11.03 -21.32
CA PRO A 249 -5.85 10.78 -22.21
C PRO A 249 -6.19 9.73 -23.27
N GLU A 250 -5.51 9.80 -24.41
CA GLU A 250 -5.60 8.77 -25.44
C GLU A 250 -4.85 7.49 -25.00
N PRO A 251 -5.33 6.28 -25.37
CA PRO A 251 -4.63 5.04 -25.12
C PRO A 251 -3.26 5.00 -25.79
N THR A 252 -2.31 4.37 -25.12
CA THR A 252 -0.96 4.11 -25.65
C THR A 252 -0.63 2.62 -25.49
N ALA A 253 0.49 2.18 -26.10
CA ALA A 253 0.99 0.83 -25.86
C ALA A 253 1.27 0.56 -24.37
N ALA A 254 1.70 1.58 -23.63
CA ALA A 254 2.06 1.47 -22.21
C ALA A 254 0.87 1.58 -21.26
N TYR A 255 -0.24 2.22 -21.66
CA TYR A 255 -1.35 2.50 -20.75
C TYR A 255 -2.68 2.65 -21.47
N PHE A 256 -3.70 1.97 -20.95
CA PHE A 256 -5.07 2.07 -21.43
C PHE A 256 -5.95 2.77 -20.37
N PRO A 257 -6.37 4.03 -20.57
CA PRO A 257 -7.12 4.78 -19.55
C PRO A 257 -8.54 4.24 -19.30
N SER A 258 -8.95 4.08 -18.05
CA SER A 258 -10.32 3.63 -17.72
C SER A 258 -11.40 4.60 -18.20
N CYS A 259 -11.16 5.92 -18.16
CA CYS A 259 -12.09 6.89 -18.74
C CYS A 259 -12.31 6.65 -20.24
N TRP A 260 -11.27 6.19 -20.96
CA TRP A 260 -11.37 5.92 -22.38
C TRP A 260 -12.22 4.69 -22.63
N ARG A 261 -11.96 3.61 -21.87
CA ARG A 261 -12.76 2.39 -21.94
C ARG A 261 -14.23 2.63 -21.60
N ALA A 262 -14.50 3.48 -20.61
CA ALA A 262 -15.86 3.90 -20.26
C ALA A 262 -16.60 4.51 -21.48
N GLY A 263 -15.91 5.36 -22.24
CA GLY A 263 -16.43 5.90 -23.51
C GLY A 263 -16.70 4.82 -24.56
N GLU A 264 -15.76 3.89 -24.76
CA GLU A 264 -15.90 2.80 -25.73
C GLU A 264 -17.09 1.90 -25.42
N ILE A 265 -17.29 1.52 -24.16
CA ILE A 265 -18.44 0.69 -23.72
C ILE A 265 -19.76 1.37 -24.12
N ILE A 266 -19.90 2.67 -23.83
CA ILE A 266 -21.12 3.43 -24.16
C ILE A 266 -21.29 3.59 -25.67
N ALA A 267 -20.20 3.83 -26.41
CA ALA A 267 -20.23 3.93 -27.86
C ALA A 267 -20.66 2.61 -28.52
N GLU A 268 -20.08 1.48 -28.11
CA GLU A 268 -20.39 0.13 -28.58
C GLU A 268 -21.88 -0.18 -28.39
N ARG A 269 -22.42 0.09 -27.19
CA ARG A 269 -23.85 -0.10 -26.89
C ARG A 269 -24.74 0.81 -27.72
N CYS A 270 -24.41 2.09 -27.82
CA CYS A 270 -25.16 3.04 -28.64
C CYS A 270 -25.23 2.63 -30.11
N LEU A 271 -24.13 2.12 -30.67
CA LEU A 271 -24.07 1.62 -32.05
C LEU A 271 -24.89 0.34 -32.21
N SER A 272 -24.87 -0.56 -31.22
CA SER A 272 -25.66 -1.81 -31.24
C SER A 272 -27.16 -1.57 -31.26
N GLU A 273 -27.63 -0.45 -30.70
CA GLU A 273 -29.02 0.02 -30.77
C GLU A 273 -29.42 0.63 -32.13
N GLY A 274 -28.46 0.80 -33.05
CA GLY A 274 -28.70 1.39 -34.38
C GLY A 274 -28.73 2.92 -34.41
N ASN A 275 -28.20 3.59 -33.38
CA ASN A 275 -28.09 5.05 -33.37
C ASN A 275 -27.02 5.56 -34.37
N PRO A 276 -27.13 6.81 -34.86
CA PRO A 276 -26.11 7.40 -35.72
C PRO A 276 -24.74 7.50 -35.03
N LYS A 277 -23.65 7.29 -35.79
CA LYS A 277 -22.27 7.40 -35.29
C LYS A 277 -21.99 8.73 -34.58
N THR A 278 -22.54 9.84 -35.08
CA THR A 278 -22.40 11.17 -34.46
C THR A 278 -23.04 11.23 -33.07
N THR A 279 -24.20 10.60 -32.87
CA THR A 279 -24.83 10.49 -31.56
C THR A 279 -23.99 9.65 -30.60
N CYS A 280 -23.46 8.52 -31.07
CA CYS A 280 -22.64 7.65 -30.23
C CYS A 280 -21.30 8.30 -29.85
N GLN A 281 -20.71 9.10 -30.73
CA GLN A 281 -19.52 9.91 -30.41
C GLN A 281 -19.81 10.96 -29.32
N LEU A 282 -21.00 11.58 -29.31
CA LEU A 282 -21.37 12.51 -28.24
C LEU A 282 -21.50 11.78 -26.90
N ARG A 283 -22.13 10.60 -26.89
CA ARG A 283 -22.28 9.79 -25.66
C ARG A 283 -20.96 9.20 -25.17
N GLU A 284 -20.05 8.85 -26.07
CA GLU A 284 -18.68 8.44 -25.76
C GLU A 284 -17.92 9.54 -24.99
N LEU A 285 -18.01 10.80 -25.45
CA LEU A 285 -17.38 11.95 -24.81
C LEU A 285 -18.05 12.29 -23.46
N GLU A 286 -19.39 12.20 -23.39
CA GLU A 286 -20.15 12.38 -22.15
C GLU A 286 -19.76 11.32 -21.10
N ALA A 287 -19.61 10.06 -21.51
CA ALA A 287 -19.18 8.98 -20.63
C ALA A 287 -17.76 9.17 -20.08
N ARG A 288 -16.83 9.65 -20.91
CA ARG A 288 -15.48 10.03 -20.46
C ARG A 288 -15.53 11.13 -19.40
N SER A 289 -16.35 12.16 -19.62
CA SER A 289 -16.50 13.27 -18.69
C SER A 289 -17.13 12.83 -17.36
N ASN A 290 -18.23 12.07 -17.41
CA ASN A 290 -18.91 11.57 -16.21
C ASN A 290 -18.02 10.61 -15.41
N PHE A 291 -17.23 9.76 -16.08
CA PHE A 291 -16.25 8.91 -15.41
C PHE A 291 -15.23 9.75 -14.63
N LEU A 292 -14.63 10.76 -15.27
CA LEU A 292 -13.61 11.60 -14.64
C LEU A 292 -14.17 12.46 -13.49
N ALA A 293 -15.41 12.92 -13.60
CA ALA A 293 -16.09 13.70 -12.56
C ALA A 293 -16.25 12.94 -11.23
N LEU A 294 -16.19 11.61 -11.25
CA LEU A 294 -16.32 10.76 -10.07
C LEU A 294 -14.98 10.17 -9.59
N GLY A 295 -13.85 10.65 -10.11
CA GLY A 295 -12.52 10.28 -9.62
C GLY A 295 -12.31 8.75 -9.53
N PRO A 296 -11.90 8.21 -8.36
CA PRO A 296 -11.78 6.76 -8.17
C PRO A 296 -13.08 5.96 -8.37
N SER A 297 -14.24 6.59 -8.23
CA SER A 297 -15.57 5.98 -8.39
C SER A 297 -16.14 6.08 -9.81
N GLY A 298 -15.32 6.46 -10.80
CA GLY A 298 -15.72 6.64 -12.20
C GLY A 298 -16.51 5.49 -12.82
N TYR A 299 -16.23 4.25 -12.39
CA TYR A 299 -16.91 3.06 -12.90
C TYR A 299 -18.43 3.10 -12.72
N LEU A 300 -18.93 3.80 -11.69
CA LEU A 300 -20.37 3.95 -11.42
C LEU A 300 -21.10 4.71 -12.53
N ALA A 301 -20.41 5.58 -13.27
CA ALA A 301 -21.00 6.34 -14.37
C ALA A 301 -21.48 5.44 -15.52
N ILE A 302 -21.05 4.18 -15.58
CA ILE A 302 -21.33 3.26 -16.67
C ILE A 302 -22.26 2.13 -16.17
N PRO A 303 -23.57 2.20 -16.46
CA PRO A 303 -24.53 1.24 -15.93
C PRO A 303 -24.38 -0.15 -16.55
N GLY A 304 -24.61 -1.21 -15.76
CA GLY A 304 -24.61 -2.60 -16.23
C GLY A 304 -23.31 -3.07 -16.85
N VAL A 305 -22.16 -2.57 -16.37
CA VAL A 305 -20.84 -3.13 -16.72
C VAL A 305 -20.58 -4.42 -15.96
N GLU A 306 -19.93 -5.34 -16.64
CA GLU A 306 -19.28 -6.49 -16.03
C GLU A 306 -17.78 -6.19 -15.83
N ILE A 307 -17.11 -6.97 -14.99
CA ILE A 307 -15.68 -6.74 -14.71
C ILE A 307 -14.85 -6.89 -15.99
N GLU A 308 -15.24 -7.85 -16.83
CA GLU A 308 -14.56 -8.19 -18.08
C GLU A 308 -14.65 -7.07 -19.10
N ASP A 309 -15.66 -6.20 -19.01
CA ASP A 309 -15.82 -5.04 -19.89
C ASP A 309 -14.66 -4.05 -19.76
N TRP A 310 -13.89 -4.08 -18.66
CA TRP A 310 -12.81 -3.12 -18.40
C TRP A 310 -11.44 -3.55 -18.95
N TYR A 311 -11.28 -4.80 -19.41
CA TYR A 311 -10.00 -5.35 -19.87
C TYR A 311 -8.83 -5.01 -18.91
N ASP A 312 -7.70 -4.51 -19.44
CA ASP A 312 -6.55 -4.01 -18.67
C ASP A 312 -6.57 -2.51 -18.40
N SER A 313 -7.72 -1.84 -18.53
CA SER A 313 -7.78 -0.39 -18.36
C SER A 313 -7.37 0.03 -16.94
N GLY A 314 -6.65 1.15 -16.83
CA GLY A 314 -6.18 1.71 -15.57
C GLY A 314 -4.96 1.00 -14.96
N GLN A 315 -4.47 -0.09 -15.53
CA GLN A 315 -3.40 -0.88 -14.93
C GLN A 315 -2.01 -0.51 -15.47
N CYS A 316 -0.98 -0.64 -14.63
CA CYS A 316 0.40 -0.65 -15.11
C CYS A 316 0.68 -2.00 -15.77
N LYS A 317 1.18 -2.01 -17.01
CA LYS A 317 1.33 -3.24 -17.81
C LYS A 317 2.67 -3.95 -17.61
N ASP A 318 3.70 -3.20 -17.24
CA ASP A 318 5.09 -3.64 -17.15
C ASP A 318 5.71 -3.45 -15.76
N CYS A 319 4.91 -3.03 -14.77
CA CYS A 319 5.33 -2.96 -13.38
C CYS A 319 5.36 -4.36 -12.75
N PHE A 320 6.24 -4.57 -11.78
CA PHE A 320 6.22 -5.72 -10.89
C PHE A 320 5.03 -5.63 -9.94
N ILE A 321 4.09 -6.59 -10.00
CA ILE A 321 2.91 -6.71 -9.11
C ILE A 321 2.28 -5.34 -8.77
N PRO A 322 1.79 -4.57 -9.75
CA PRO A 322 1.34 -3.21 -9.52
C PRO A 322 0.11 -3.15 -8.62
N SER A 323 -0.02 -2.03 -7.90
CA SER A 323 -1.28 -1.70 -7.24
C SER A 323 -2.41 -1.43 -8.24
N PHE A 324 -3.64 -1.77 -7.85
CA PHE A 324 -4.84 -1.55 -8.67
C PHE A 324 -5.01 -0.08 -9.08
N ASN A 325 -5.35 0.17 -10.35
CA ASN A 325 -5.58 1.53 -10.90
C ASN A 325 -4.38 2.48 -10.64
N TYR A 326 -3.17 2.00 -10.90
CA TYR A 326 -1.89 2.61 -10.51
C TYR A 326 -1.78 4.14 -10.74
N ARG A 327 -1.20 4.87 -9.77
CA ARG A 327 -0.94 6.33 -9.82
C ARG A 327 0.56 6.62 -9.86
N PRO A 328 1.17 6.85 -11.03
CA PRO A 328 2.64 6.97 -11.15
C PRO A 328 3.29 8.09 -10.33
N ALA A 329 2.63 9.24 -10.20
CA ALA A 329 3.14 10.37 -9.42
C ALA A 329 3.01 10.18 -7.90
N GLY A 330 2.50 9.02 -7.45
CA GLY A 330 2.54 8.56 -6.07
C GLY A 330 3.69 7.60 -5.75
N SER A 331 4.55 7.28 -6.73
CA SER A 331 5.57 6.23 -6.59
C SER A 331 6.82 6.67 -5.82
N GLY A 332 7.57 5.70 -5.30
CA GLY A 332 8.85 5.92 -4.62
C GLY A 332 9.89 6.58 -5.53
N GLN A 333 10.02 6.13 -6.78
CA GLN A 333 10.92 6.76 -7.76
C GLN A 333 10.52 8.21 -8.06
N TYR A 334 9.22 8.50 -8.16
CA TYR A 334 8.75 9.87 -8.31
C TYR A 334 9.15 10.72 -7.10
N ALA A 335 8.98 10.21 -5.88
CA ALA A 335 9.37 10.89 -4.65
C ALA A 335 10.86 11.28 -4.63
N LEU A 336 11.74 10.41 -5.11
CA LEU A 336 13.19 10.67 -5.19
C LEU A 336 13.56 11.67 -6.30
N SER A 337 12.73 11.80 -7.33
CA SER A 337 13.01 12.65 -8.49
C SER A 337 12.57 14.11 -8.35
N ILE A 338 11.58 14.40 -7.51
CA ILE A 338 10.97 15.73 -7.44
C ILE A 338 11.69 16.68 -6.46
N THR A 339 11.69 17.96 -6.80
CA THR A 339 12.23 19.04 -5.95
C THR A 339 11.21 20.19 -5.88
N ASN A 340 10.91 20.69 -4.67
CA ASN A 340 10.15 21.93 -4.50
C ASN A 340 11.12 23.13 -4.49
N PHE A 341 10.92 24.07 -5.41
CA PHE A 341 11.74 25.28 -5.59
C PHE A 341 11.08 26.57 -5.06
N GLU A 342 9.92 26.47 -4.39
CA GLU A 342 9.19 27.65 -3.89
C GLU A 342 9.83 28.24 -2.62
N GLN A 343 10.65 27.45 -1.93
CA GLN A 343 11.37 27.82 -0.71
C GLN A 343 12.80 28.29 -1.02
N GLU A 344 13.40 29.08 -0.13
CA GLU A 344 14.77 29.63 -0.32
C GLU A 344 15.81 28.53 -0.57
N LYS A 345 15.68 27.40 0.15
CA LYS A 345 16.42 26.17 -0.13
C LYS A 345 15.48 25.17 -0.79
N PRO A 346 15.82 24.62 -1.96
CA PRO A 346 15.02 23.58 -2.58
C PRO A 346 14.81 22.40 -1.63
N LYS A 347 13.57 21.92 -1.52
CA LYS A 347 13.22 20.78 -0.66
C LYS A 347 12.99 19.51 -1.46
N ARG A 348 13.44 18.40 -0.90
CA ARG A 348 13.36 17.05 -1.48
C ARG A 348 13.01 16.05 -0.40
N PHE A 349 12.51 14.89 -0.82
CA PHE A 349 12.37 13.76 0.08
C PHE A 349 13.70 13.02 0.22
N ARG A 350 14.00 12.59 1.45
CA ARG A 350 15.12 11.69 1.77
C ARG A 350 14.66 10.49 2.57
N PHE A 351 13.80 9.67 1.96
CA PHE A 351 13.18 8.50 2.57
C PHE A 351 14.09 7.27 2.62
N GLY A 352 13.97 6.48 3.69
CA GLY A 352 14.31 5.06 3.66
C GLY A 352 13.16 4.25 3.06
N PHE A 353 13.47 3.15 2.38
CA PHE A 353 12.45 2.24 1.85
C PHE A 353 12.15 1.10 2.81
N ILE A 354 10.88 0.76 2.89
CA ILE A 354 10.36 -0.44 3.56
C ILE A 354 9.25 -1.07 2.72
N ALA A 355 8.83 -2.27 3.10
CA ALA A 355 7.62 -2.92 2.62
C ALA A 355 6.78 -3.37 3.83
N SER A 356 5.54 -3.79 3.60
CA SER A 356 4.70 -4.31 4.68
C SER A 356 3.68 -5.33 4.18
N SER A 357 3.09 -6.11 5.09
CA SER A 357 2.10 -7.11 4.68
C SER A 357 0.77 -6.46 4.28
N ASP A 358 0.36 -5.37 4.95
CA ASP A 358 -0.85 -4.56 4.72
C ASP A 358 -2.03 -5.32 4.07
N ASN A 359 -2.57 -6.30 4.80
CA ASN A 359 -3.57 -7.24 4.28
C ASN A 359 -4.87 -7.26 5.10
N HIS A 360 -5.02 -6.35 6.07
CA HIS A 360 -6.19 -6.26 6.95
C HIS A 360 -6.67 -7.61 7.55
N ARG A 361 -5.76 -8.57 7.77
CA ARG A 361 -6.07 -9.92 8.29
C ARG A 361 -5.68 -10.15 9.74
N ALA A 362 -5.06 -9.17 10.40
CA ALA A 362 -4.38 -9.38 11.68
C ALA A 362 -3.37 -10.55 11.57
N ARG A 363 -2.65 -10.59 10.44
CA ARG A 363 -1.63 -11.59 10.11
C ARG A 363 -0.36 -10.89 9.64
N PRO A 364 0.39 -10.27 10.57
CA PRO A 364 1.62 -9.56 10.22
C PRO A 364 2.64 -10.53 9.62
N GLY A 365 3.22 -10.11 8.50
CA GLY A 365 4.30 -10.83 7.83
C GLY A 365 3.88 -12.11 7.11
N THR A 366 2.78 -12.05 6.36
CA THR A 366 2.46 -13.01 5.29
C THR A 366 3.53 -12.98 4.17
N GLY A 367 3.44 -13.90 3.21
CA GLY A 367 4.34 -13.93 2.05
C GLY A 367 5.47 -14.95 2.14
N TYR A 368 5.77 -15.51 3.32
CA TYR A 368 6.74 -16.61 3.43
C TYR A 368 6.29 -17.90 2.73
N LYS A 369 4.98 -18.10 2.57
CA LYS A 369 4.37 -19.22 1.84
C LYS A 369 3.15 -18.72 1.11
N GLU A 370 3.11 -18.98 -0.18
CA GLU A 370 2.10 -18.47 -1.09
C GLU A 370 0.95 -19.47 -1.21
N LYS A 371 0.03 -19.39 -0.23
CA LYS A 371 -1.14 -20.25 -0.12
C LYS A 371 -2.22 -19.67 0.78
N ASP A 372 -3.37 -20.34 0.81
CA ASP A 372 -4.56 -19.95 1.56
C ASP A 372 -4.96 -18.49 1.28
N ARG A 373 -5.10 -18.08 0.01
CA ARG A 373 -5.26 -16.66 -0.37
C ARG A 373 -6.36 -15.92 0.41
N PHE A 374 -7.45 -16.60 0.76
CA PHE A 374 -8.55 -16.00 1.51
C PHE A 374 -8.22 -15.70 2.99
N VAL A 375 -7.14 -16.30 3.48
CA VAL A 375 -6.59 -16.21 4.83
C VAL A 375 -5.41 -15.25 4.85
N THR A 376 -4.55 -15.28 3.84
CA THR A 376 -3.29 -14.52 3.78
C THR A 376 -3.39 -13.21 2.98
N THR A 377 -4.49 -12.99 2.23
CA THR A 377 -4.73 -11.77 1.45
C THR A 377 -6.14 -11.22 1.60
N GLU A 378 -6.40 -10.07 1.00
CA GLU A 378 -7.71 -9.40 1.03
C GLU A 378 -8.74 -9.91 0.03
N ALA A 379 -8.42 -10.92 -0.76
CA ALA A 379 -9.20 -11.41 -1.90
C ALA A 379 -10.57 -12.07 -1.56
N ASN A 380 -11.18 -11.79 -0.41
CA ASN A 380 -12.49 -12.32 -0.02
C ASN A 380 -13.65 -11.56 -0.70
N GLY A 381 -14.54 -12.30 -1.35
CA GLY A 381 -15.78 -11.79 -1.97
C GLY A 381 -17.07 -12.24 -1.28
N PRO A 382 -18.23 -11.99 -1.90
CA PRO A 382 -19.53 -12.47 -1.46
C PRO A 382 -19.58 -14.00 -1.30
N SER A 383 -20.34 -14.47 -0.30
CA SER A 383 -20.45 -15.91 0.00
C SER A 383 -21.47 -16.66 -0.88
N SER A 384 -22.30 -15.93 -1.62
CA SER A 384 -23.24 -16.48 -2.59
C SER A 384 -23.66 -15.38 -3.57
N GLU A 385 -24.25 -15.78 -4.70
CA GLU A 385 -24.82 -14.87 -5.70
C GLU A 385 -25.91 -13.96 -5.10
N ALA A 386 -26.82 -14.51 -4.29
CA ALA A 386 -27.84 -13.70 -3.60
C ALA A 386 -27.25 -12.64 -2.65
N ILE A 387 -26.11 -12.93 -2.01
CA ILE A 387 -25.40 -11.94 -1.20
C ILE A 387 -24.67 -10.93 -2.08
N ALA A 388 -24.11 -11.38 -3.22
CA ALA A 388 -23.49 -10.49 -4.20
C ALA A 388 -24.51 -9.48 -4.74
N GLU A 389 -25.72 -9.90 -5.10
CA GLU A 389 -26.80 -9.00 -5.57
C GLU A 389 -27.20 -7.94 -4.55
N VAL A 390 -27.16 -8.27 -3.24
CA VAL A 390 -27.48 -7.31 -2.17
C VAL A 390 -26.35 -6.32 -1.94
N LEU A 391 -25.10 -6.79 -1.96
CA LEU A 391 -23.92 -5.95 -1.74
C LEU A 391 -23.64 -5.05 -2.95
N TYR A 392 -23.72 -5.62 -4.15
CA TYR A 392 -23.35 -5.03 -5.44
C TYR A 392 -24.53 -5.16 -6.42
N PRO A 393 -25.63 -4.42 -6.19
CA PRO A 393 -26.78 -4.48 -7.10
C PRO A 393 -26.38 -3.95 -8.47
N LYS A 394 -26.53 -4.78 -9.50
CA LYS A 394 -26.22 -4.41 -10.89
C LYS A 394 -27.36 -3.60 -11.50
N SER A 395 -27.01 -2.49 -12.14
CA SER A 395 -27.93 -1.75 -13.01
C SER A 395 -28.08 -2.46 -14.36
N PHE A 396 -29.18 -2.21 -15.06
CA PHE A 396 -29.32 -2.70 -16.44
C PHE A 396 -28.36 -1.96 -17.37
N PRO A 397 -27.77 -2.64 -18.37
CA PRO A 397 -26.95 -1.97 -19.37
C PRO A 397 -27.74 -0.87 -20.08
N ASP A 398 -27.15 0.33 -20.16
CA ASP A 398 -27.65 1.46 -20.93
C ASP A 398 -26.54 1.97 -21.86
N SER A 399 -26.94 2.60 -22.96
CA SER A 399 -26.08 3.28 -23.92
C SER A 399 -25.89 4.76 -23.59
N LYS A 400 -26.21 5.17 -22.36
CA LYS A 400 -25.92 6.48 -21.78
C LYS A 400 -25.20 6.31 -20.44
N SER A 401 -24.24 7.19 -20.18
CA SER A 401 -23.64 7.32 -18.86
C SER A 401 -24.58 8.02 -17.88
N ILE A 402 -24.31 7.84 -16.60
CA ILE A 402 -25.02 8.51 -15.50
C ILE A 402 -24.14 9.64 -14.97
N ASP A 403 -24.72 10.81 -14.77
CA ASP A 403 -24.13 11.91 -14.02
C ASP A 403 -24.62 11.84 -12.57
N PHE A 404 -23.70 11.65 -11.63
CA PHE A 404 -23.99 11.62 -10.20
C PHE A 404 -23.72 12.98 -9.51
N GLY A 405 -23.42 14.05 -10.25
CA GLY A 405 -23.17 15.37 -9.66
C GLY A 405 -21.87 15.45 -8.86
N GLY A 406 -20.87 14.65 -9.22
CA GLY A 406 -19.57 14.62 -8.55
C GLY A 406 -19.65 14.10 -7.12
N ARG A 407 -18.94 14.77 -6.19
CA ARG A 407 -18.80 14.33 -4.79
C ARG A 407 -20.12 14.20 -4.05
N GLU A 408 -21.04 15.14 -4.24
CA GLU A 408 -22.29 15.20 -3.47
C GLU A 408 -23.17 13.97 -3.71
N GLY A 409 -23.23 13.45 -4.94
CA GLY A 409 -24.00 12.24 -5.22
C GLY A 409 -23.35 10.94 -4.76
N LEU A 410 -22.10 10.97 -4.29
CA LEU A 410 -21.40 9.78 -3.77
C LEU A 410 -21.54 9.62 -2.26
N ILE A 411 -21.93 10.66 -1.51
CA ILE A 411 -21.95 10.66 -0.03
C ILE A 411 -22.79 9.49 0.51
N ASP A 412 -23.97 9.27 -0.05
CA ASP A 412 -24.90 8.24 0.42
C ASP A 412 -24.55 6.82 -0.06
N MET A 413 -23.53 6.66 -0.92
CA MET A 413 -23.18 5.36 -1.51
C MET A 413 -22.30 4.49 -0.61
N GLY A 414 -21.63 5.09 0.39
CA GLY A 414 -20.74 4.37 1.30
C GLY A 414 -19.72 3.49 0.56
N PHE A 415 -19.57 2.23 0.98
CA PHE A 415 -18.64 1.28 0.34
C PHE A 415 -18.93 0.99 -1.14
N ARG A 416 -20.15 1.26 -1.64
CA ARG A 416 -20.47 1.10 -3.06
C ARG A 416 -19.77 2.13 -3.94
N ALA A 417 -19.14 3.15 -3.36
CA ALA A 417 -18.29 4.07 -4.12
C ALA A 417 -17.00 3.39 -4.65
N PHE A 418 -16.59 2.24 -4.12
CA PHE A 418 -15.31 1.61 -4.47
C PHE A 418 -15.46 0.47 -5.48
N GLU A 419 -14.54 0.34 -6.43
CA GLU A 419 -14.52 -0.72 -7.46
C GLU A 419 -13.99 -2.06 -6.90
N VAL A 420 -14.69 -2.62 -5.91
CA VAL A 420 -14.19 -3.73 -5.08
C VAL A 420 -14.05 -5.08 -5.82
N GLU A 421 -14.87 -5.34 -6.85
CA GLU A 421 -14.85 -6.64 -7.53
C GLU A 421 -13.56 -6.86 -8.34
N ARG A 422 -13.15 -5.85 -9.12
CA ARG A 422 -11.93 -5.94 -9.95
C ARG A 422 -10.66 -5.93 -9.09
N GLN A 423 -10.69 -5.20 -8.00
CA GLN A 423 -9.58 -5.14 -7.04
C GLN A 423 -9.25 -6.50 -6.40
N ALA A 424 -10.19 -7.44 -6.28
CA ALA A 424 -9.96 -8.72 -5.61
C ALA A 424 -8.75 -9.52 -6.17
N SER A 425 -8.43 -9.31 -7.44
CA SER A 425 -7.30 -9.93 -8.13
C SER A 425 -5.96 -9.21 -7.93
N PHE A 426 -5.92 -8.11 -7.17
CA PHE A 426 -4.73 -7.29 -6.90
C PHE A 426 -4.23 -7.41 -5.46
N PHE A 427 -4.95 -8.14 -4.60
CA PHE A 427 -4.49 -8.41 -3.25
C PHE A 427 -3.49 -9.55 -3.24
N THR A 428 -2.27 -9.26 -2.83
CA THR A 428 -1.18 -10.22 -2.70
C THR A 428 -0.93 -10.56 -1.24
N SER A 429 0.02 -11.45 -1.00
CA SER A 429 0.49 -11.78 0.35
C SER A 429 1.24 -10.62 1.02
N GLY A 430 1.66 -9.61 0.26
CA GLY A 430 2.35 -8.42 0.76
C GLY A 430 3.83 -8.62 1.06
N GLY A 431 4.50 -7.54 1.43
CA GLY A 431 5.94 -7.50 1.68
C GLY A 431 6.35 -7.55 3.14
N LEU A 432 7.66 -7.46 3.39
CA LEU A 432 8.23 -7.35 4.74
C LEU A 432 9.18 -6.18 4.86
N ALA A 433 9.10 -5.46 5.98
CA ALA A 433 10.12 -4.52 6.40
C ALA A 433 11.30 -5.28 7.01
N ALA A 434 12.51 -4.86 6.65
CA ALA A 434 13.74 -5.34 7.25
C ALA A 434 14.61 -4.16 7.71
N VAL A 435 15.37 -4.38 8.78
CA VAL A 435 16.13 -3.34 9.47
C VAL A 435 17.51 -3.88 9.82
N HIS A 436 18.57 -3.14 9.47
CA HIS A 436 19.92 -3.43 9.96
C HIS A 436 20.07 -2.88 11.38
N SER A 437 19.78 -3.72 12.37
CA SER A 437 19.81 -3.33 13.77
C SER A 437 21.03 -3.84 14.53
N SER A 438 21.53 -3.02 15.46
CA SER A 438 22.62 -3.38 16.37
C SER A 438 22.21 -4.39 17.45
N GLY A 439 20.91 -4.59 17.65
CA GLY A 439 20.34 -5.45 18.68
C GLY A 439 18.88 -5.75 18.39
N ARG A 440 18.30 -6.71 19.12
CA ARG A 440 16.90 -7.10 18.96
C ARG A 440 15.95 -6.26 19.80
N ASP A 441 16.49 -5.49 20.75
CA ASP A 441 15.70 -4.62 21.60
C ASP A 441 15.03 -3.48 20.81
N ARG A 442 13.96 -2.96 21.39
CA ARG A 442 13.13 -1.93 20.78
C ARG A 442 13.91 -0.68 20.38
N GLN A 443 14.86 -0.23 21.22
CA GLN A 443 15.61 0.99 20.96
C GLN A 443 16.55 0.80 19.79
N SER A 444 17.26 -0.33 19.73
CA SER A 444 18.12 -0.68 18.59
C SER A 444 17.36 -0.71 17.27
N ILE A 445 16.17 -1.31 17.23
CA ILE A 445 15.34 -1.36 16.01
C ILE A 445 14.87 0.05 15.62
N TRP A 446 14.38 0.82 16.60
CA TRP A 446 13.94 2.20 16.39
C TRP A 446 15.07 3.09 15.85
N ASP A 447 16.25 3.03 16.45
CA ASP A 447 17.39 3.87 16.06
C ASP A 447 17.85 3.56 14.64
N SER A 448 17.82 2.30 14.22
CA SER A 448 18.11 1.92 12.82
C SER A 448 17.04 2.41 11.84
N MET A 449 15.75 2.35 12.21
CA MET A 449 14.69 2.99 11.41
C MET A 449 14.90 4.50 11.32
N LYS A 450 15.31 5.17 12.42
CA LYS A 450 15.64 6.60 12.44
C LYS A 450 16.82 6.95 11.53
N ARG A 451 17.81 6.07 11.41
CA ARG A 451 18.94 6.19 10.47
C ARG A 451 18.60 5.75 9.04
N LYS A 452 17.38 5.28 8.78
CA LYS A 452 16.93 4.76 7.46
C LYS A 452 17.74 3.55 6.99
N GLU A 453 18.36 2.82 7.91
CA GLU A 453 19.08 1.57 7.65
C GLU A 453 18.09 0.40 7.46
N THR A 454 17.14 0.60 6.55
CA THR A 454 16.00 -0.28 6.30
C THR A 454 15.97 -0.73 4.85
N TYR A 455 15.25 -1.82 4.58
CA TYR A 455 14.93 -2.24 3.22
C TYR A 455 13.58 -2.97 3.21
N GLY A 456 12.97 -3.05 2.03
CA GLY A 456 11.73 -3.81 1.82
C GLY A 456 12.00 -5.11 1.07
N THR A 457 11.13 -6.11 1.26
CA THR A 457 11.08 -7.33 0.43
C THR A 457 9.66 -7.56 -0.06
N SER A 458 9.49 -8.25 -1.18
CA SER A 458 8.17 -8.57 -1.74
C SER A 458 7.39 -9.67 -1.02
N GLY A 459 7.98 -10.24 0.04
CA GLY A 459 7.37 -11.24 0.93
C GLY A 459 8.43 -12.22 1.44
N ASP A 460 9.33 -12.63 0.55
CA ASP A 460 10.43 -13.53 0.85
C ASP A 460 11.55 -12.85 1.67
N ARG A 461 12.11 -13.57 2.64
CA ARG A 461 13.18 -13.07 3.54
C ARG A 461 14.56 -13.03 2.89
N ILE A 462 14.66 -12.29 1.79
CA ILE A 462 15.93 -11.94 1.13
C ILE A 462 16.72 -11.04 2.08
N LEU A 463 18.02 -11.30 2.22
CA LEU A 463 18.93 -10.45 2.99
C LEU A 463 19.69 -9.52 2.04
N LEU A 464 19.75 -8.22 2.36
CA LEU A 464 20.36 -7.21 1.50
C LEU A 464 21.20 -6.23 2.30
N TRP A 465 22.44 -6.00 1.84
CA TRP A 465 23.34 -4.94 2.28
C TRP A 465 23.74 -4.11 1.06
N PHE A 466 23.78 -2.79 1.25
CA PHE A 466 24.20 -1.83 0.24
C PHE A 466 24.94 -0.70 0.95
N ASP A 467 26.21 -0.56 0.62
CA ASP A 467 27.11 0.41 1.22
C ASP A 467 27.77 1.26 0.12
N LEU A 468 27.94 2.55 0.37
CA LEU A 468 28.89 3.40 -0.33
C LEU A 468 30.25 3.30 0.38
N ILE A 469 31.32 3.17 -0.40
CA ILE A 469 32.69 3.06 0.08
C ILE A 469 33.38 4.42 -0.06
N ASN A 470 33.79 5.01 1.06
CA ASN A 470 34.49 6.29 1.12
C ASN A 470 35.81 6.14 1.89
N GLY A 471 36.88 5.76 1.18
CA GLY A 471 38.15 5.41 1.81
C GLY A 471 38.01 4.17 2.70
N GLU A 472 38.24 4.32 4.01
CA GLU A 472 38.05 3.25 5.00
C GLU A 472 36.62 3.21 5.59
N GLU A 473 35.82 4.25 5.36
CA GLU A 473 34.46 4.37 5.88
C GLU A 473 33.44 3.69 4.94
N ARG A 474 32.41 3.08 5.53
CA ARG A 474 31.25 2.56 4.83
C ARG A 474 30.01 3.33 5.24
N ILE A 475 29.31 3.89 4.27
CA ILE A 475 28.05 4.59 4.47
C ILE A 475 26.94 3.62 4.05
N PRO A 476 26.11 3.10 4.98
CA PRO A 476 25.08 2.13 4.66
C PRO A 476 23.89 2.77 3.92
N MET A 477 23.03 1.91 3.37
CA MET A 477 21.72 2.30 2.82
C MET A 477 20.95 3.22 3.79
N GLY A 478 20.30 4.25 3.26
CA GLY A 478 19.70 5.34 4.04
C GLY A 478 20.65 6.48 4.36
N GLY A 479 21.96 6.30 4.15
CA GLY A 479 23.00 7.29 4.37
C GLY A 479 23.08 8.36 3.29
N GLU A 480 23.82 9.42 3.61
CA GLU A 480 23.96 10.63 2.80
C GLU A 480 25.42 11.09 2.80
N ILE A 481 25.92 11.53 1.65
CA ILE A 481 27.28 12.10 1.50
C ILE A 481 27.26 13.27 0.51
N SER A 482 28.19 14.21 0.66
CA SER A 482 28.48 15.20 -0.36
C SER A 482 29.90 15.02 -0.91
N THR A 483 30.04 14.91 -2.23
CA THR A 483 31.34 14.67 -2.90
C THR A 483 31.33 15.12 -4.36
N THR A 484 32.51 15.45 -4.90
CA THR A 484 32.73 15.61 -6.36
C THR A 484 33.31 14.36 -7.01
N GLU A 485 33.76 13.38 -6.22
CA GLU A 485 34.37 12.14 -6.69
C GLU A 485 33.30 11.11 -7.08
N SER A 486 33.62 10.24 -8.04
CA SER A 486 32.71 9.19 -8.48
C SER A 486 32.46 8.19 -7.35
N PRO A 487 31.19 7.96 -6.94
CA PRO A 487 30.88 7.11 -5.80
C PRO A 487 31.08 5.63 -6.13
N GLN A 488 31.71 4.91 -5.20
CA GLN A 488 31.93 3.47 -5.28
C GLN A 488 31.01 2.76 -4.29
N PHE A 489 30.47 1.62 -4.70
CA PHE A 489 29.49 0.89 -3.91
C PHE A 489 29.86 -0.58 -3.76
N PHE A 490 29.38 -1.16 -2.67
CA PHE A 490 29.41 -2.59 -2.39
C PHE A 490 28.00 -3.07 -2.08
N VAL A 491 27.59 -4.18 -2.71
CA VAL A 491 26.31 -4.84 -2.47
C VAL A 491 26.57 -6.27 -2.08
N LYS A 492 25.85 -6.73 -1.06
CA LYS A 492 25.73 -8.15 -0.73
C LYS A 492 24.25 -8.52 -0.65
N ALA A 493 23.85 -9.59 -1.33
CA ALA A 493 22.50 -10.11 -1.26
C ALA A 493 22.50 -11.62 -1.09
N ILE A 494 21.58 -12.15 -0.29
CA ILE A 494 21.43 -13.58 -0.06
C ILE A 494 19.94 -13.93 -0.17
N GLY A 495 19.59 -14.92 -1.00
CA GLY A 495 18.20 -15.30 -1.22
C GLY A 495 17.54 -15.88 0.04
N ALA A 496 16.22 -15.86 0.07
CA ALA A 496 15.41 -16.39 1.16
C ALA A 496 15.62 -17.90 1.35
N LEU A 497 15.40 -18.38 2.57
CA LEU A 497 15.42 -19.82 2.85
C LEU A 497 14.20 -20.47 2.21
N LYS A 498 14.40 -21.58 1.50
CA LYS A 498 13.30 -22.39 0.98
C LYS A 498 12.48 -22.95 2.12
N GLN A 499 11.16 -22.95 1.98
CA GLN A 499 10.26 -23.35 3.06
C GLN A 499 9.90 -24.84 2.98
N LYS A 500 9.96 -25.52 4.12
CA LYS A 500 9.39 -26.85 4.32
C LYS A 500 7.87 -26.76 4.55
N PRO A 501 7.08 -27.79 4.19
CA PRO A 501 5.67 -27.84 4.55
C PRO A 501 5.43 -27.78 6.07
N GLY A 502 4.23 -27.39 6.49
CA GLY A 502 3.85 -27.39 7.91
C GLY A 502 4.54 -26.33 8.76
N CYS A 503 4.60 -26.56 10.07
CA CYS A 503 5.23 -25.68 11.05
C CYS A 503 6.49 -26.31 11.68
N PRO A 504 7.41 -25.49 12.22
CA PRO A 504 8.46 -25.96 13.12
C PRO A 504 7.91 -26.71 14.35
N ASP A 505 8.79 -27.40 15.06
CA ASP A 505 8.43 -28.01 16.35
C ASP A 505 8.28 -26.92 17.43
N TYR A 506 7.08 -26.83 18.01
CA TYR A 506 6.74 -25.89 19.07
C TYR A 506 6.57 -26.56 20.44
N SER A 507 7.04 -27.82 20.62
CA SER A 507 6.87 -28.59 21.86
C SER A 507 7.33 -27.89 23.13
N ASP A 508 8.31 -26.99 23.01
CA ASP A 508 8.90 -26.25 24.14
C ASP A 508 8.19 -24.92 24.45
N THR A 509 7.13 -24.60 23.71
CA THR A 509 6.33 -23.39 23.89
C THR A 509 4.98 -23.70 24.54
N LYS A 510 4.21 -22.67 24.88
CA LYS A 510 2.86 -22.83 25.44
C LYS A 510 1.76 -22.92 24.38
N ILE A 511 2.08 -22.74 23.09
CA ILE A 511 1.07 -22.75 22.03
C ILE A 511 0.58 -24.17 21.80
N THR A 512 -0.74 -24.35 21.71
CA THR A 512 -1.33 -25.66 21.46
C THR A 512 -1.36 -25.97 19.97
N ARG A 513 -1.54 -27.24 19.61
CA ARG A 513 -1.74 -27.64 18.21
C ARG A 513 -3.01 -27.00 17.64
N GLU A 514 -4.05 -26.89 18.45
CA GLU A 514 -5.31 -26.23 18.10
C GLU A 514 -5.11 -24.74 17.83
N ASP A 515 -4.23 -24.06 18.57
CA ASP A 515 -3.87 -22.66 18.31
C ASP A 515 -3.13 -22.51 16.97
N ILE A 516 -2.15 -23.37 16.70
CA ILE A 516 -1.42 -23.37 15.42
C ILE A 516 -2.37 -23.64 14.24
N GLU A 517 -3.29 -24.60 14.36
CA GLU A 517 -4.30 -24.86 13.34
C GLU A 517 -5.22 -23.65 13.13
N ARG A 518 -5.66 -23.01 14.22
CA ARG A 518 -6.57 -21.86 14.17
C ARG A 518 -5.92 -20.63 13.53
N ILE A 519 -4.72 -20.27 14.01
CA ILE A 519 -4.04 -19.01 13.71
C ILE A 519 -3.20 -19.13 12.43
N CYS A 520 -2.39 -20.20 12.32
CA CYS A 520 -1.43 -20.42 11.24
C CYS A 520 -1.95 -21.33 10.13
N LYS A 521 -3.12 -21.96 10.26
CA LYS A 521 -3.62 -22.99 9.32
C LYS A 521 -2.65 -24.16 9.17
N ASN A 522 -1.97 -24.52 10.26
CA ASN A 522 -0.91 -25.54 10.30
C ASN A 522 0.31 -25.21 9.43
N GLU A 523 0.49 -23.95 9.05
CA GLU A 523 1.49 -23.55 8.11
C GLU A 523 2.20 -22.28 8.59
N CYS A 524 3.47 -22.46 8.95
CA CYS A 524 4.30 -21.42 9.55
C CYS A 524 5.55 -21.18 8.70
N TYR A 525 6.29 -20.13 8.99
CA TYR A 525 7.67 -19.96 8.54
C TYR A 525 8.48 -21.15 9.04
N ASN A 526 8.84 -22.03 8.12
CA ASN A 526 9.49 -23.32 8.39
C ASN A 526 10.69 -23.47 7.46
N PRO A 527 11.79 -22.75 7.72
CA PRO A 527 12.93 -22.72 6.81
C PRO A 527 13.61 -24.08 6.71
N SER A 528 14.07 -24.38 5.49
CA SER A 528 15.05 -25.43 5.23
C SER A 528 16.48 -24.90 5.39
N ASP A 529 17.46 -25.76 5.12
CA ASP A 529 18.88 -25.38 5.10
C ASP A 529 19.33 -24.93 3.70
N GLU A 530 18.42 -24.91 2.72
CA GLU A 530 18.66 -24.45 1.35
C GLU A 530 18.11 -23.04 1.14
N ARG A 531 18.83 -22.24 0.34
CA ARG A 531 18.40 -20.90 -0.08
C ARG A 531 18.00 -20.87 -1.53
N ASN A 532 17.09 -19.97 -1.84
CA ASN A 532 16.86 -19.52 -3.21
C ASN A 532 18.09 -18.73 -3.70
N ILE A 533 18.31 -18.76 -5.01
CA ILE A 533 19.45 -18.09 -5.64
C ILE A 533 19.12 -16.63 -5.95
N ILE A 534 20.04 -15.70 -5.67
CA ILE A 534 19.98 -14.35 -6.23
C ILE A 534 20.50 -14.42 -7.67
N THR A 535 19.66 -14.12 -8.65
CA THR A 535 20.02 -14.22 -10.08
C THR A 535 20.73 -12.98 -10.58
N ARG A 536 20.37 -11.80 -10.07
CA ARG A 536 20.98 -10.52 -10.48
C ARG A 536 20.77 -9.43 -9.44
N ILE A 537 21.65 -8.43 -9.50
CA ILE A 537 21.51 -7.14 -8.83
C ILE A 537 21.16 -6.09 -9.89
N GLU A 538 20.08 -5.37 -9.67
CA GLU A 538 19.70 -4.21 -10.46
C GLU A 538 20.00 -2.94 -9.65
N VAL A 539 20.75 -2.02 -10.24
CA VAL A 539 21.07 -0.72 -9.66
C VAL A 539 20.15 0.31 -10.29
N ILE A 540 19.43 1.05 -9.46
CA ILE A 540 18.55 2.12 -9.88
C ILE A 540 19.22 3.44 -9.52
N LYS A 541 19.24 4.35 -10.50
CA LYS A 541 19.82 5.68 -10.36
C LYS A 541 18.72 6.72 -10.58
N VAL A 542 18.46 7.55 -9.59
CA VAL A 542 17.44 8.60 -9.65
C VAL A 542 18.07 9.96 -9.39
N SER A 543 17.91 10.88 -10.33
CA SER A 543 18.36 12.25 -10.18
C SER A 543 17.21 13.14 -9.72
N PRO A 544 17.36 14.01 -8.71
CA PRO A 544 16.35 14.97 -8.39
C PRO A 544 16.33 16.12 -9.42
N GLN A 545 15.18 16.77 -9.57
CA GLN A 545 15.05 17.97 -10.38
C GLN A 545 16.00 19.06 -9.88
N ILE A 546 16.60 19.82 -10.80
CA ILE A 546 17.49 20.96 -10.49
C ILE A 546 16.90 22.31 -10.91
N ASN A 547 15.82 22.32 -11.69
CA ASN A 547 15.09 23.53 -12.04
C ASN A 547 13.57 23.27 -12.17
N PRO A 548 12.74 24.32 -11.99
CA PRO A 548 11.31 24.22 -12.26
C PRO A 548 11.03 23.81 -13.71
N GLY A 549 10.30 22.70 -13.91
CA GLY A 549 9.86 22.25 -15.23
C GLY A 549 10.74 21.17 -15.89
N GLU A 550 11.85 20.76 -15.27
CA GLU A 550 12.60 19.57 -15.69
C GLU A 550 11.68 18.33 -15.62
N LYS A 551 11.56 17.60 -16.74
CA LYS A 551 10.68 16.43 -16.80
C LYS A 551 11.28 15.26 -16.02
N VAL A 552 10.50 14.68 -15.11
CA VAL A 552 10.87 13.52 -14.30
C VAL A 552 11.22 12.29 -15.14
N ASP A 553 10.59 12.13 -16.30
CA ASP A 553 10.74 10.95 -17.17
C ASP A 553 12.20 10.61 -17.53
N ASN A 554 13.08 11.61 -17.60
CA ASN A 554 14.49 11.43 -17.94
C ASN A 554 15.42 11.37 -16.71
N LEU A 555 14.85 11.39 -15.51
CA LEU A 555 15.60 11.45 -14.26
C LEU A 555 15.71 10.11 -13.55
N ILE A 556 15.01 9.10 -14.05
CA ILE A 556 14.92 7.77 -13.43
C ILE A 556 15.52 6.77 -14.43
N GLU A 557 16.66 6.20 -14.06
CA GLU A 557 17.32 5.14 -14.79
C GLU A 557 17.03 3.82 -14.08
N ASP A 558 15.98 3.12 -14.53
CA ASP A 558 15.47 1.88 -13.96
C ASP A 558 15.41 0.73 -15.00
N PRO A 559 16.36 -0.23 -14.98
CA PRO A 559 17.61 -0.22 -14.23
C PRO A 559 18.69 0.64 -14.93
N TRP A 560 19.55 1.29 -14.15
CA TRP A 560 20.78 1.93 -14.66
C TRP A 560 21.84 0.88 -14.98
N LYS A 561 21.98 -0.13 -14.11
CA LYS A 561 22.93 -1.23 -14.29
C LYS A 561 22.30 -2.54 -13.85
N VAL A 562 22.55 -3.59 -14.62
CA VAL A 562 22.21 -4.98 -14.25
C VAL A 562 23.52 -5.76 -14.12
N ILE A 563 23.69 -6.45 -13.00
CA ILE A 563 24.86 -7.25 -12.70
C ILE A 563 24.39 -8.68 -12.42
N ASP A 564 24.75 -9.61 -13.30
CA ASP A 564 24.45 -11.02 -13.13
C ASP A 564 25.20 -11.59 -11.92
N CYS A 565 24.51 -12.43 -11.15
CA CYS A 565 25.07 -13.07 -9.97
C CYS A 565 25.52 -14.51 -10.28
N PRO A 566 26.55 -15.02 -9.58
CA PRO A 566 26.82 -16.45 -9.56
C PRO A 566 25.59 -17.21 -9.07
N LEU A 567 25.31 -18.37 -9.68
CA LEU A 567 24.22 -19.26 -9.25
C LEU A 567 24.63 -20.01 -7.97
N ASP A 568 24.76 -19.29 -6.86
CA ASP A 568 25.25 -19.76 -5.56
C ASP A 568 24.25 -19.41 -4.45
N GLN A 569 23.99 -20.38 -3.56
CA GLN A 569 23.14 -20.21 -2.39
C GLN A 569 23.80 -19.35 -1.28
N ASN A 570 25.12 -19.16 -1.33
CA ASN A 570 25.83 -18.25 -0.42
C ASN A 570 25.57 -16.77 -0.73
N GLY A 571 24.88 -16.48 -1.84
CA GLY A 571 24.48 -15.15 -2.25
C GLY A 571 25.38 -14.55 -3.31
N CYS A 572 25.27 -13.23 -3.46
CA CYS A 572 25.91 -12.43 -4.47
C CYS A 572 26.60 -11.23 -3.83
N GLU A 573 27.88 -11.02 -4.14
CA GLU A 573 28.67 -9.87 -3.71
C GLU A 573 29.19 -9.15 -4.95
N VAL A 574 28.87 -7.85 -5.08
CA VAL A 574 29.25 -7.06 -6.25
C VAL A 574 29.72 -5.67 -5.84
N SER A 575 30.64 -5.11 -6.62
CA SER A 575 31.07 -3.72 -6.51
C SER A 575 30.88 -3.01 -7.83
N PHE A 576 30.50 -1.74 -7.77
CA PHE A 576 30.35 -0.89 -8.95
C PHE A 576 30.65 0.57 -8.62
N GLU A 577 30.81 1.38 -9.65
CA GLU A 577 31.10 2.80 -9.59
C GLU A 577 30.25 3.52 -10.63
N ASP A 578 29.74 4.72 -10.31
CA ASP A 578 29.19 5.63 -11.32
C ASP A 578 30.28 6.60 -11.81
N THR A 579 31.02 6.18 -12.83
CA THR A 579 32.10 6.98 -13.42
C THR A 579 31.60 8.25 -14.12
N SER A 580 30.30 8.36 -14.38
CA SER A 580 29.70 9.54 -15.01
C SER A 580 29.34 10.63 -14.00
N TYR A 581 29.35 10.33 -12.70
CA TYR A 581 28.91 11.24 -11.65
C TYR A 581 29.70 12.56 -11.65
N SER A 582 31.04 12.48 -11.68
CA SER A 582 31.90 13.67 -11.68
C SER A 582 31.75 14.53 -12.94
N GLU A 583 31.32 13.93 -14.07
CA GLU A 583 31.07 14.64 -15.32
C GLU A 583 29.67 15.27 -15.36
N ASN A 584 28.67 14.59 -14.79
CA ASN A 584 27.28 15.06 -14.77
C ASN A 584 27.04 16.20 -13.79
N GLN A 585 27.83 16.29 -12.72
CA GLN A 585 27.81 17.38 -11.74
C GLN A 585 26.42 17.65 -11.14
N ARG A 586 25.71 16.58 -10.77
CA ARG A 586 24.37 16.66 -10.18
C ARG A 586 24.20 15.65 -9.07
N ASP A 587 23.31 15.96 -8.14
CA ASP A 587 22.91 15.06 -7.07
C ASP A 587 22.27 13.80 -7.64
N VAL A 588 22.48 12.67 -6.95
CA VAL A 588 21.95 11.36 -7.36
C VAL A 588 21.57 10.54 -6.13
N SER A 589 20.45 9.84 -6.21
CA SER A 589 20.07 8.78 -5.28
C SER A 589 20.28 7.42 -5.94
N PHE A 590 20.95 6.51 -5.26
CA PHE A 590 21.13 5.12 -5.72
C PHE A 590 20.39 4.17 -4.77
N TYR A 591 19.70 3.19 -5.32
CA TYR A 591 19.22 2.05 -4.53
C TYR A 591 19.29 0.77 -5.36
N ILE A 592 19.14 -0.36 -4.67
CA ILE A 592 19.36 -1.69 -5.24
C ILE A 592 18.07 -2.49 -5.22
N ARG A 593 17.79 -3.20 -6.33
CA ARG A 593 16.93 -4.39 -6.31
C ARG A 593 17.78 -5.66 -6.36
N ALA A 594 17.67 -6.50 -5.34
CA ALA A 594 18.21 -7.84 -5.38
C ALA A 594 17.13 -8.80 -5.89
N ILE A 595 17.36 -9.41 -7.05
CA ILE A 595 16.37 -10.26 -7.71
C ILE A 595 16.68 -11.72 -7.46
N GLN A 596 15.70 -12.43 -6.91
CA GLN A 596 15.77 -13.86 -6.64
C GLN A 596 15.21 -14.68 -7.79
N GLU A 597 15.64 -15.94 -7.90
CA GLU A 597 15.07 -16.90 -8.83
C GLU A 597 13.54 -16.99 -8.71
N PRO A 598 12.83 -17.32 -9.82
CA PRO A 598 11.38 -17.33 -9.81
C PRO A 598 10.75 -18.25 -8.76
N SER A 599 9.73 -17.74 -8.06
CA SER A 599 8.92 -18.50 -7.10
C SER A 599 7.42 -18.18 -7.29
N PRO A 600 6.50 -19.08 -6.89
CA PRO A 600 5.06 -18.84 -7.05
C PRO A 600 4.55 -17.79 -6.05
N SER A 601 3.70 -16.86 -6.48
CA SER A 601 3.03 -15.88 -5.59
C SER A 601 1.54 -15.70 -5.91
N VAL A 602 0.73 -15.49 -4.87
CA VAL A 602 -0.72 -15.28 -4.94
C VAL A 602 -1.04 -14.00 -5.69
N ASN A 603 -1.93 -14.11 -6.68
CA ASN A 603 -2.45 -12.98 -7.46
C ASN A 603 -1.40 -12.13 -8.20
N ALA A 604 -0.17 -12.62 -8.34
CA ALA A 604 0.93 -11.88 -8.94
C ALA A 604 0.77 -11.54 -10.45
N LYS A 605 -0.18 -12.17 -11.17
CA LYS A 605 -0.56 -11.82 -12.56
C LYS A 605 -1.80 -10.94 -12.68
N ASN A 606 -2.30 -10.40 -11.56
CA ASN A 606 -3.47 -9.54 -11.48
C ASN A 606 -4.64 -10.02 -12.34
N ILE A 607 -4.91 -9.36 -13.47
CA ILE A 607 -6.06 -9.60 -14.36
C ILE A 607 -5.88 -10.75 -15.37
N ARG A 608 -4.66 -11.27 -15.55
CA ARG A 608 -4.34 -12.40 -16.45
C ARG A 608 -4.92 -12.23 -17.87
N CYS A 609 -4.58 -11.12 -18.51
CA CYS A 609 -5.06 -10.82 -19.86
C CYS A 609 -4.57 -11.82 -20.92
N GLU A 610 -5.48 -12.21 -21.80
CA GLU A 610 -5.16 -12.75 -23.12
C GLU A 610 -4.95 -11.55 -24.07
N TYR A 611 -3.79 -11.52 -24.73
CA TYR A 611 -3.41 -10.43 -25.63
C TYR A 611 -3.49 -10.87 -27.09
N ASN A 612 -3.89 -9.95 -27.97
CA ASN A 612 -3.82 -10.17 -29.41
C ASN A 612 -2.39 -9.90 -29.97
N GLU A 613 -2.20 -10.06 -31.29
CA GLU A 613 -0.90 -9.85 -31.96
C GLU A 613 -0.35 -8.41 -31.82
N LYS A 614 -1.20 -7.44 -31.45
CA LYS A 614 -0.83 -6.04 -31.23
C LYS A 614 -0.52 -5.73 -29.76
N GLY A 615 -0.64 -6.71 -28.86
CA GLY A 615 -0.46 -6.51 -27.42
C GLY A 615 -1.66 -5.86 -26.73
N GLU A 616 -2.84 -5.87 -27.36
CA GLU A 616 -4.08 -5.36 -26.74
C GLU A 616 -4.76 -6.48 -25.95
N CYS A 617 -5.17 -6.20 -24.71
CA CYS A 617 -5.93 -7.16 -23.90
C CYS A 617 -7.32 -7.33 -24.51
N ILE A 618 -7.67 -8.55 -24.90
CA ILE A 618 -8.96 -8.89 -25.52
C ILE A 618 -9.88 -9.68 -24.60
N LYS A 619 -9.33 -10.22 -23.50
CA LYS A 619 -10.06 -11.00 -22.51
C LYS A 619 -9.27 -11.08 -21.21
N VAL A 620 -9.95 -10.93 -20.08
CA VAL A 620 -9.37 -11.08 -18.74
C VAL A 620 -9.76 -12.44 -18.15
N ASN A 621 -8.91 -12.97 -17.28
CA ASN A 621 -9.16 -14.21 -16.54
C ASN A 621 -8.82 -14.00 -15.07
N MET A 622 -9.63 -13.21 -14.38
CA MET A 622 -9.33 -12.72 -13.04
C MET A 622 -9.47 -13.81 -11.98
N CYS A 623 -8.77 -13.62 -10.87
CA CYS A 623 -9.01 -14.39 -9.66
C CYS A 623 -10.13 -13.72 -8.85
N TYR A 624 -11.31 -14.33 -8.82
CA TYR A 624 -12.48 -13.78 -8.14
C TYR A 624 -12.48 -14.15 -6.66
N GLY A 625 -13.02 -13.28 -5.81
CA GLY A 625 -13.17 -13.55 -4.37
C GLY A 625 -14.37 -14.43 -3.99
N ASP A 626 -15.16 -14.83 -4.98
CA ASP A 626 -16.39 -15.59 -4.82
C ASP A 626 -16.32 -16.96 -5.53
N ASN A 627 -17.48 -17.61 -5.71
CA ASN A 627 -17.59 -18.96 -6.24
C ASN A 627 -17.19 -19.09 -7.73
N ARG A 628 -16.89 -17.99 -8.44
CA ARG A 628 -16.38 -18.02 -9.82
C ARG A 628 -14.96 -18.60 -9.90
N THR A 629 -14.16 -18.45 -8.85
CA THR A 629 -12.86 -19.10 -8.70
C THR A 629 -12.95 -20.16 -7.61
N ALA A 630 -12.36 -21.34 -7.84
CA ALA A 630 -12.37 -22.41 -6.85
C ALA A 630 -11.69 -21.94 -5.54
N LYS A 631 -12.20 -22.40 -4.40
CA LYS A 631 -11.75 -21.90 -3.09
C LYS A 631 -10.30 -22.30 -2.79
N ASP A 632 -9.88 -23.44 -3.29
CA ASP A 632 -8.54 -24.03 -3.20
C ASP A 632 -7.59 -23.55 -4.31
N ASP A 633 -8.05 -22.68 -5.23
CA ASP A 633 -7.18 -22.00 -6.17
C ASP A 633 -6.61 -20.72 -5.53
N ASP A 634 -5.34 -20.80 -5.12
CA ASP A 634 -4.55 -19.69 -4.58
C ASP A 634 -4.09 -18.69 -5.64
N CYS A 635 -4.45 -18.92 -6.90
CA CYS A 635 -4.21 -18.00 -7.98
C CYS A 635 -2.72 -17.68 -8.20
N LEU A 636 -1.89 -18.70 -8.05
CA LEU A 636 -0.45 -18.59 -8.11
C LEU A 636 0.08 -18.29 -9.52
N SER A 637 1.15 -17.50 -9.56
CA SER A 637 1.98 -17.31 -10.75
C SER A 637 3.44 -17.12 -10.36
N MET A 638 4.35 -17.62 -11.20
CA MET A 638 5.78 -17.44 -10.97
C MET A 638 6.19 -15.99 -11.16
N ILE A 639 6.92 -15.45 -10.18
CA ILE A 639 7.52 -14.12 -10.18
C ILE A 639 8.94 -14.18 -9.66
N GLU A 640 9.74 -13.18 -10.00
CA GLU A 640 11.05 -12.96 -9.42
C GLU A 640 10.91 -12.06 -8.19
N GLU A 641 10.83 -12.71 -7.02
CA GLU A 641 10.84 -12.05 -5.72
C GLU A 641 12.05 -11.11 -5.61
N ARG A 642 11.89 -9.99 -4.92
CA ARG A 642 12.90 -8.95 -4.85
C ARG A 642 12.96 -8.23 -3.50
N ALA A 643 14.13 -7.70 -3.20
CA ALA A 643 14.36 -6.78 -2.09
C ALA A 643 14.81 -5.41 -2.60
N TRP A 644 14.32 -4.33 -1.99
CA TRP A 644 14.67 -2.94 -2.30
C TRP A 644 15.43 -2.32 -1.14
N SER A 645 16.71 -1.96 -1.34
CA SER A 645 17.46 -1.22 -0.34
C SER A 645 16.86 0.17 -0.13
N SER A 646 17.08 0.77 1.05
CA SER A 646 16.95 2.23 1.14
C SER A 646 17.94 2.92 0.19
N PRO A 647 17.60 4.12 -0.33
CA PRO A 647 18.53 4.89 -1.14
C PRO A 647 19.74 5.40 -0.35
N ILE A 648 20.88 5.50 -1.03
CA ILE A 648 22.02 6.32 -0.59
C ILE A 648 21.98 7.61 -1.41
N TYR A 649 22.04 8.75 -0.72
CA TYR A 649 21.99 10.08 -1.33
C TYR A 649 23.40 10.64 -1.51
N VAL A 650 23.77 10.96 -2.75
CA VAL A 650 25.07 11.53 -3.11
C VAL A 650 24.84 12.93 -3.66
N ASP A 651 25.20 13.94 -2.87
CA ASP A 651 25.06 15.35 -3.24
C ASP A 651 26.35 15.88 -3.90
N TYR A 652 26.22 16.57 -5.02
CA TYR A 652 27.37 17.12 -5.74
C TYR A 652 27.82 18.46 -5.13
N LEU A 653 29.14 18.62 -4.95
CA LEU A 653 29.75 19.77 -4.25
C LEU A 653 30.16 20.93 -5.15
#